data_AF-A0A1V4TH99-F1
#
_entry.id   AF-A0A1V4TH99-F1
#
_cell.length_a   1.000
_cell.length_b   1.000
_cell.length_c   1.000
_cell.angle_alpha   90.00
_cell.angle_beta   90.00
_cell.angle_gamma   90.00
#
_symmetry.space_group_name_H-M   'P 1'
#
loop_
_entity.id
_entity.type
_entity.pdbx_description
1 polymer ?
#
loop_
_entity_poly.entity_id
_entity_poly.type
_entity_poly.pdbx_seq_one_letter_code
_entity_poly.pdbx_strand_id
1 'polypeptide(L)'
;MATGTINIKTVFLTLILFFSLIGSIGVSEAHILIIGDSAGDFPTSYQETSQLAADLRQRGYAVLDLYRDNATTENILKGMYGADAVIYAGHGGYQAGHYDDAGGIASPPFALVGSDDYIWGINDQMREGFYGDLFTAPFKDGIPVFLLHVCFSTGWAESNQVANPIETIYNFAQMFNGAGANYYATAWNGAEIIYDFLDGASNFQDANNQNREKITTSTLYNGVQVWRNNNGYAAFIGDWNGVFPSVAQTTAYDESAADAWYHGDRNLVTTLYVDANLGNDSWNGTSATFIGGTTGPMKSITAAINALTSWGIINVASGTYNENLVINKKIILNGSGENTVLTPSNLENPIINITSSGNASVVSGFIINGATTSSAVAISGASGCTVTNNNITGNQIGILVSGSSNTISSNNISDNIRGVYCEGGNNQNIKNNNITQDSTGVTVENSENVAIEDNQITSNTGTGVDIKNSNNTTIKGNNISDNQDGVEISDNSAGNVVDDNTITDNQDSGIEIQQSQNNQIKQNTIHNNVQNGIKLNQSNENSINGNNINGSNVGVDLQNSNYNIITGNTISAKSLLIKSANSLGNTITNNQIIFNIPMVTNAAGEVAVFVEINHRLPDNIIIGGINVSMPSFLRLLTTVTQKIYNNDLTSVDLVSNYRVAVSPRDNQKVGYLSVSSYVSIAGRVQRYMDRYMVAPNYSSYSTLGSYFGYENLIYTYSKIFATYNATKTLPVNVQVVPWSFVENFVGSFGVDETVDAACWVQGYVESNGELPSSVVINGTNFNGAVITTALSMPTFLRLLTMVTQKIYRNDLSVTILAGNYRVAVSPKDNQKVGYLSVSSYVSIAGRVQRYMDRYMVAPNYSSYSTLGSYFGYENLIYTYSKILNTYNTTKTLPANIAVRSWVDIISLQSPSSTVKLTFIHHSCGSNWLADGNGNLGAVLNANNYYVTDTNYGWDAEPDDNLGDNTNTEDWYLWFNDVKMPYVYSNNAETVYTNTITNPGGENEIIMFKSCYPLSEVGSSIDDEKAIYNNLKTYFAAHPDKMFILITPPGEETVSSYQLTSELCNWLVDAENGWLSDYTGKNVYVFDLYCVLSEVNSHHRWNNGQIEHIYASDYDGVSPYHNGDDHPNSTGNQKATEEFITFLDYAYNQWKS
;
A
#
# COMPACT_ATOMS: atom_id res chain seq x y z
N MET A 1 89.31 -91.62 -47.04
CA MET A 1 90.35 -90.96 -46.24
C MET A 1 89.94 -89.49 -46.15
N ALA A 2 89.22 -89.11 -45.09
CA ALA A 2 89.71 -88.42 -43.88
C ALA A 2 89.80 -86.89 -44.11
N THR A 3 89.19 -85.96 -43.37
CA THR A 3 88.52 -85.95 -42.03
C THR A 3 87.82 -84.58 -41.80
N GLY A 4 86.68 -84.56 -41.07
CA GLY A 4 86.11 -83.50 -40.17
C GLY A 4 85.66 -82.14 -40.74
N THR A 5 84.73 -81.35 -40.16
CA THR A 5 83.58 -81.56 -39.24
C THR A 5 82.58 -80.39 -39.46
N ILE A 6 81.33 -80.52 -39.01
CA ILE A 6 80.12 -79.71 -39.30
C ILE A 6 80.01 -78.42 -38.47
N ASN A 7 79.40 -77.33 -39.01
CA ASN A 7 78.38 -76.55 -38.28
C ASN A 7 77.37 -75.84 -39.22
N ILE A 8 76.09 -75.95 -38.86
CA ILE A 8 74.88 -75.64 -39.63
C ILE A 8 74.45 -74.21 -39.32
N LYS A 9 74.66 -73.31 -40.28
CA LYS A 9 73.98 -72.02 -40.48
C LYS A 9 74.47 -71.54 -41.84
N THR A 10 73.59 -71.21 -42.77
CA THR A 10 73.88 -70.76 -44.17
C THR A 10 73.84 -71.84 -45.27
N VAL A 11 72.74 -72.58 -45.40
CA VAL A 11 72.36 -73.18 -46.69
C VAL A 11 70.88 -72.90 -46.90
N PHE A 12 70.57 -71.73 -47.46
CA PHE A 12 69.43 -71.46 -48.35
C PHE A 12 69.48 -69.97 -48.72
N LEU A 13 70.48 -69.60 -49.52
CA LEU A 13 70.49 -68.32 -50.21
C LEU A 13 71.07 -68.54 -51.61
N THR A 14 70.42 -67.91 -52.59
CA THR A 14 70.83 -67.73 -54.00
C THR A 14 70.86 -69.00 -54.88
N LEU A 15 70.22 -69.13 -56.05
CA LEU A 15 69.39 -68.31 -56.95
C LEU A 15 69.40 -69.16 -58.29
N ILE A 16 68.36 -69.44 -59.10
CA ILE A 16 67.80 -68.58 -60.17
C ILE A 16 66.91 -69.44 -61.13
N LEU A 17 65.71 -68.90 -61.45
CA LEU A 17 64.93 -68.90 -62.71
C LEU A 17 63.82 -69.94 -63.08
N PHE A 18 62.68 -69.29 -63.35
CA PHE A 18 61.68 -69.49 -64.40
C PHE A 18 60.53 -70.49 -64.17
N PHE A 19 59.55 -70.04 -63.40
CA PHE A 19 58.17 -69.90 -63.90
C PHE A 19 57.56 -68.60 -63.38
N SER A 20 57.18 -67.72 -64.30
CA SER A 20 56.26 -66.61 -64.08
C SER A 20 54.83 -67.12 -64.20
N LEU A 21 54.01 -66.99 -63.16
CA LEU A 21 52.59 -66.63 -63.30
C LEU A 21 51.97 -66.30 -61.93
N ILE A 22 51.23 -65.19 -61.92
CA ILE A 22 50.29 -64.71 -60.91
C ILE A 22 50.94 -64.09 -59.67
N GLY A 23 51.05 -62.76 -59.72
CA GLY A 23 51.04 -61.96 -58.51
C GLY A 23 49.75 -62.25 -57.77
N SER A 24 49.87 -62.73 -56.53
CA SER A 24 48.78 -62.63 -55.58
C SER A 24 48.62 -61.15 -55.29
N ILE A 25 47.54 -60.60 -55.82
CA ILE A 25 46.92 -59.36 -55.39
C ILE A 25 46.81 -59.44 -53.87
N GLY A 26 47.72 -58.77 -53.16
CA GLY A 26 47.48 -58.39 -51.78
C GLY A 26 46.33 -57.41 -51.84
N VAL A 27 45.17 -57.86 -51.39
CA VAL A 27 43.95 -57.06 -51.29
C VAL A 27 44.28 -55.76 -50.58
N SER A 28 44.22 -54.64 -51.32
CA SER A 28 44.11 -53.34 -50.69
C SER A 28 42.68 -53.23 -50.16
N GLU A 29 42.52 -53.25 -48.84
CA GLU A 29 41.25 -52.91 -48.22
C GLU A 29 41.32 -51.47 -47.68
N ALA A 30 40.25 -50.70 -47.88
CA ALA A 30 40.08 -49.32 -47.42
C ALA A 30 39.57 -49.30 -45.98
N HIS A 31 39.59 -48.10 -45.41
CA HIS A 31 39.46 -47.91 -44.00
C HIS A 31 38.04 -47.52 -43.57
N ILE A 32 37.09 -48.45 -43.73
CA ILE A 32 35.97 -48.59 -42.78
C ILE A 32 36.35 -49.71 -41.81
N LEU A 33 36.61 -49.38 -40.55
CA LEU A 33 36.99 -50.38 -39.55
C LEU A 33 35.73 -51.05 -38.99
N ILE A 34 35.65 -52.38 -39.08
CA ILE A 34 34.56 -53.17 -38.51
C ILE A 34 35.15 -54.15 -37.50
N ILE A 35 34.69 -54.08 -36.26
CA ILE A 35 35.12 -54.95 -35.17
C ILE A 35 33.90 -55.73 -34.70
N GLY A 36 33.98 -57.05 -34.65
CA GLY A 36 32.85 -57.90 -34.26
C GLY A 36 33.27 -59.06 -33.36
N ASP A 37 32.52 -59.30 -32.29
CA ASP A 37 32.67 -60.52 -31.45
C ASP A 37 34.12 -60.74 -30.97
N SER A 38 34.77 -59.67 -30.48
CA SER A 38 36.19 -59.73 -30.08
C SER A 38 36.46 -60.77 -28.97
N ALA A 39 35.54 -60.89 -28.00
CA ALA A 39 35.64 -61.86 -26.91
C ALA A 39 35.23 -63.31 -27.32
N GLY A 40 34.68 -63.50 -28.52
CA GLY A 40 34.30 -64.81 -29.06
C GLY A 40 33.07 -65.45 -28.37
N ASP A 41 32.33 -64.69 -27.59
CA ASP A 41 31.19 -65.12 -26.78
C ASP A 41 29.84 -64.61 -27.30
N PHE A 42 29.82 -63.80 -28.36
CA PHE A 42 28.60 -63.17 -28.88
C PHE A 42 28.39 -63.39 -30.39
N PRO A 43 27.92 -64.60 -30.80
CA PRO A 43 27.81 -65.01 -32.20
C PRO A 43 26.93 -64.13 -33.08
N THR A 44 25.95 -63.44 -32.49
CA THR A 44 25.04 -62.53 -33.21
C THR A 44 25.77 -61.29 -33.73
N SER A 45 26.66 -60.70 -32.93
CA SER A 45 27.48 -59.56 -33.38
C SER A 45 28.42 -59.94 -34.52
N TYR A 46 29.00 -61.14 -34.48
CA TYR A 46 29.81 -61.66 -35.59
C TYR A 46 28.98 -61.79 -36.88
N GLN A 47 27.77 -62.35 -36.80
CA GLN A 47 26.90 -62.52 -37.96
C GLN A 47 26.46 -61.17 -38.56
N GLU A 48 26.06 -60.20 -37.72
CA GLU A 48 25.62 -58.89 -38.17
C GLU A 48 26.76 -58.11 -38.84
N THR A 49 27.94 -58.07 -38.22
CA THR A 49 29.09 -57.33 -38.76
C THR A 49 29.75 -58.00 -39.96
N SER A 50 29.78 -59.33 -40.02
CA SER A 50 30.29 -60.04 -41.21
C SER A 50 29.38 -59.85 -42.43
N GLN A 51 28.07 -59.82 -42.23
CA GLN A 51 27.11 -59.49 -43.29
C GLN A 51 27.28 -58.02 -43.75
N LEU A 52 27.35 -57.08 -42.80
CA LEU A 52 27.57 -55.67 -43.11
C LEU A 52 28.88 -55.42 -43.88
N ALA A 53 29.97 -56.09 -43.48
CA ALA A 53 31.25 -56.01 -44.17
C ALA A 53 31.14 -56.52 -45.62
N ALA A 54 30.42 -57.62 -45.85
CA ALA A 54 30.17 -58.15 -47.19
C ALA A 54 29.35 -57.18 -48.06
N ASP A 55 28.31 -56.56 -47.48
CA ASP A 55 27.44 -55.63 -48.18
C ASP A 55 28.16 -54.31 -48.53
N LEU A 56 28.98 -53.78 -47.62
CA LEU A 56 29.84 -52.63 -47.89
C LEU A 56 30.82 -52.91 -49.02
N ARG A 57 31.51 -54.07 -48.98
CA ARG A 57 32.41 -54.52 -50.06
C ARG A 57 31.67 -54.65 -51.41
N GLN A 58 30.43 -55.17 -51.41
CA GLN A 58 29.61 -55.26 -52.62
C GLN A 58 29.26 -53.87 -53.21
N ARG A 59 29.11 -52.86 -52.35
CA ARG A 59 28.86 -51.46 -52.75
C ARG A 59 30.13 -50.67 -53.08
N GLY A 60 31.30 -51.32 -53.07
CA GLY A 60 32.58 -50.73 -53.49
C GLY A 60 33.33 -49.98 -52.39
N TYR A 61 32.80 -49.99 -51.15
CA TYR A 61 33.61 -49.61 -49.99
C TYR A 61 34.70 -50.64 -49.81
N ALA A 62 35.84 -50.22 -49.29
CA ALA A 62 36.78 -51.19 -48.78
C ALA A 62 36.89 -51.06 -47.25
N VAL A 63 37.02 -52.23 -46.63
CA VAL A 63 36.61 -52.51 -45.26
C VAL A 63 37.73 -53.29 -44.60
N LEU A 64 38.17 -52.88 -43.41
CA LEU A 64 39.08 -53.62 -42.55
C LEU A 64 38.25 -54.28 -41.44
N ASP A 65 38.12 -55.59 -41.44
CA ASP A 65 37.33 -56.35 -40.47
C ASP A 65 38.18 -57.18 -39.49
N LEU A 66 37.90 -57.04 -38.19
CA LEU A 66 38.58 -57.72 -37.10
C LEU A 66 37.56 -58.53 -36.30
N TYR A 67 37.79 -59.83 -36.20
CA TYR A 67 36.88 -60.75 -35.50
C TYR A 67 37.64 -61.67 -34.53
N ARG A 68 37.05 -61.91 -33.34
CA ARG A 68 37.52 -62.89 -32.35
C ARG A 68 39.01 -62.72 -32.05
N ASP A 69 39.79 -63.82 -32.08
CA ASP A 69 41.24 -63.85 -31.84
C ASP A 69 42.06 -62.84 -32.69
N ASN A 70 41.51 -62.32 -33.80
CA ASN A 70 42.16 -61.29 -34.61
C ASN A 70 41.87 -59.85 -34.15
N ALA A 71 40.84 -59.66 -33.32
CA ALA A 71 40.44 -58.38 -32.73
C ALA A 71 41.13 -58.14 -31.38
N THR A 72 42.46 -58.28 -31.36
CA THR A 72 43.28 -57.88 -30.20
C THR A 72 43.22 -56.37 -29.98
N THR A 73 43.52 -55.88 -28.78
CA THR A 73 43.59 -54.43 -28.52
C THR A 73 44.55 -53.73 -29.48
N GLU A 74 45.69 -54.37 -29.77
CA GLU A 74 46.66 -53.90 -30.76
C GLU A 74 46.05 -53.72 -32.14
N ASN A 75 45.42 -54.77 -32.67
CA ASN A 75 44.85 -54.74 -34.02
C ASN A 75 43.67 -53.76 -34.10
N ILE A 76 42.85 -53.67 -33.05
CA ILE A 76 41.78 -52.68 -32.96
C ILE A 76 42.35 -51.26 -33.04
N LEU A 77 43.37 -50.95 -32.23
CA LEU A 77 43.97 -49.61 -32.20
C LEU A 77 44.69 -49.25 -33.50
N LYS A 78 45.47 -50.18 -34.06
CA LYS A 78 46.08 -50.05 -35.40
C LYS A 78 45.02 -49.92 -36.48
N GLY A 79 43.91 -50.64 -36.33
CA GLY A 79 42.76 -50.57 -37.21
C GLY A 79 42.09 -49.20 -37.15
N MET A 80 41.99 -48.56 -35.97
CA MET A 80 41.42 -47.22 -35.83
C MET A 80 42.29 -46.12 -36.45
N TYR A 81 43.60 -46.37 -36.65
CA TYR A 81 44.53 -45.37 -37.13
C TYR A 81 44.16 -44.84 -38.52
N GLY A 82 43.71 -43.59 -38.59
CA GLY A 82 43.28 -42.93 -39.81
C GLY A 82 41.89 -43.31 -40.33
N ALA A 83 40.97 -43.74 -39.46
CA ALA A 83 39.64 -44.21 -39.87
C ALA A 83 38.79 -43.18 -40.54
N ASP A 84 38.01 -43.64 -41.54
CA ASP A 84 36.92 -42.87 -42.16
C ASP A 84 35.56 -43.19 -41.50
N ALA A 85 35.44 -44.37 -40.87
CA ALA A 85 34.35 -44.74 -39.96
C ALA A 85 34.79 -45.92 -39.09
N VAL A 86 34.24 -46.00 -37.86
CA VAL A 86 34.48 -47.14 -36.95
C VAL A 86 33.14 -47.77 -36.58
N ILE A 87 33.03 -49.08 -36.74
CA ILE A 87 31.86 -49.88 -36.37
C ILE A 87 32.33 -50.96 -35.41
N TYR A 88 31.82 -50.94 -34.18
CA TYR A 88 32.15 -51.94 -33.16
C TYR A 88 30.87 -52.64 -32.71
N ALA A 89 30.84 -53.97 -32.80
CA ALA A 89 29.74 -54.79 -32.33
C ALA A 89 30.22 -55.87 -31.35
N GLY A 90 29.77 -55.82 -30.10
CA GLY A 90 30.22 -56.74 -29.07
C GLY A 90 30.00 -56.21 -27.66
N HIS A 91 30.69 -56.79 -26.67
CA HIS A 91 30.58 -56.37 -25.29
C HIS A 91 31.32 -55.05 -25.00
N GLY A 92 30.71 -54.22 -24.15
CA GLY A 92 31.39 -53.09 -23.51
C GLY A 92 31.94 -53.52 -22.15
N GLY A 93 33.13 -53.03 -21.79
CA GLY A 93 33.77 -53.28 -20.50
C GLY A 93 33.49 -52.18 -19.49
N TYR A 94 33.58 -52.51 -18.21
CA TYR A 94 33.58 -51.56 -17.09
C TYR A 94 34.55 -52.04 -16.00
N GLN A 95 35.07 -51.11 -15.19
CA GLN A 95 35.97 -51.46 -14.10
C GLN A 95 35.20 -51.98 -12.88
N ALA A 96 35.66 -53.08 -12.27
CA ALA A 96 35.02 -53.66 -11.09
C ALA A 96 34.82 -52.61 -9.97
N GLY A 97 33.61 -52.59 -9.40
CA GLY A 97 33.19 -51.61 -8.37
C GLY A 97 32.57 -50.32 -8.92
N HIS A 98 32.54 -50.13 -10.25
CA HIS A 98 31.94 -48.96 -10.89
C HIS A 98 30.51 -49.17 -11.41
N TYR A 99 29.98 -50.39 -11.26
CA TYR A 99 28.60 -50.78 -11.53
C TYR A 99 28.23 -51.99 -10.66
N ASP A 100 26.96 -52.13 -10.29
CA ASP A 100 26.45 -53.12 -9.34
C ASP A 100 25.73 -54.31 -9.98
N ASP A 101 25.73 -54.40 -11.32
CA ASP A 101 25.00 -55.39 -12.12
C ASP A 101 23.47 -55.40 -11.89
N ALA A 102 22.92 -54.37 -11.23
CA ALA A 102 21.53 -54.33 -10.78
C ALA A 102 20.79 -53.03 -11.19
N GLY A 103 21.29 -52.32 -12.21
CA GLY A 103 20.70 -51.07 -12.68
C GLY A 103 21.02 -49.85 -11.82
N GLY A 104 22.00 -49.95 -10.91
CA GLY A 104 22.49 -48.84 -10.11
C GLY A 104 23.28 -47.80 -10.92
N ILE A 105 24.10 -47.02 -10.23
CA ILE A 105 24.95 -46.00 -10.84
C ILE A 105 26.09 -46.69 -11.59
N ALA A 106 26.23 -46.39 -12.88
CA ALA A 106 27.37 -46.82 -13.70
C ALA A 106 28.30 -45.62 -13.93
N SER A 107 29.56 -45.74 -13.52
CA SER A 107 30.57 -44.68 -13.61
C SER A 107 31.78 -45.10 -14.45
N PRO A 108 32.50 -44.15 -15.08
CA PRO A 108 33.72 -44.45 -15.82
C PRO A 108 34.81 -45.05 -14.89
N PRO A 109 35.78 -45.81 -15.43
CA PRO A 109 36.06 -45.96 -16.86
C PRO A 109 35.26 -47.07 -17.54
N PHE A 110 34.80 -46.78 -18.76
CA PHE A 110 34.17 -47.75 -19.66
C PHE A 110 35.17 -48.18 -20.74
N ALA A 111 34.99 -49.34 -21.36
CA ALA A 111 35.96 -49.86 -22.34
C ALA A 111 35.31 -50.51 -23.57
N LEU A 112 36.08 -50.55 -24.66
CA LEU A 112 35.91 -51.54 -25.72
C LEU A 112 36.68 -52.81 -25.35
N VAL A 113 36.10 -53.98 -25.64
CA VAL A 113 36.72 -55.28 -25.36
C VAL A 113 37.50 -55.77 -26.58
N GLY A 114 38.79 -56.04 -26.41
CA GLY A 114 39.60 -56.81 -27.34
C GLY A 114 39.62 -58.29 -26.96
N SER A 115 40.16 -59.15 -27.83
CA SER A 115 40.26 -60.59 -27.56
C SER A 115 41.25 -60.95 -26.46
N ASP A 116 42.17 -60.04 -26.14
CA ASP A 116 43.28 -60.22 -25.20
C ASP A 116 43.24 -59.28 -23.99
N ASP A 117 42.74 -58.04 -24.15
CA ASP A 117 42.60 -57.04 -23.08
C ASP A 117 41.51 -55.99 -23.41
N TYR A 118 41.46 -54.88 -22.68
CA TYR A 118 40.50 -53.78 -22.82
C TYR A 118 41.15 -52.50 -23.34
N ILE A 119 40.39 -51.72 -24.12
CA ILE A 119 40.71 -50.33 -24.48
C ILE A 119 39.82 -49.42 -23.63
N TRP A 120 40.37 -48.84 -22.57
CA TRP A 120 39.66 -48.03 -21.60
C TRP A 120 39.49 -46.59 -22.07
N GLY A 121 38.26 -46.09 -22.02
CA GLY A 121 37.94 -44.67 -22.10
C GLY A 121 38.16 -43.98 -20.76
N ILE A 122 39.12 -43.05 -20.72
CA ILE A 122 39.41 -42.19 -19.58
C ILE A 122 39.15 -40.74 -20.02
N ASN A 123 37.97 -40.20 -19.70
CA ASN A 123 37.50 -38.92 -20.23
C ASN A 123 37.58 -38.92 -21.78
N ASP A 124 38.19 -37.89 -22.38
CA ASP A 124 38.33 -37.70 -23.82
C ASP A 124 39.51 -38.49 -24.44
N GLN A 125 40.04 -39.48 -23.73
CA GLN A 125 41.22 -40.27 -24.09
C GLN A 125 40.94 -41.78 -24.03
N MET A 126 41.79 -42.53 -24.72
CA MET A 126 41.87 -43.98 -24.68
C MET A 126 43.15 -44.44 -23.97
N ARG A 127 43.07 -45.60 -23.31
CA ARG A 127 44.20 -46.29 -22.72
C ARG A 127 44.13 -47.77 -23.05
N GLU A 128 45.22 -48.31 -23.57
CA GLU A 128 45.36 -49.74 -23.79
C GLU A 128 45.70 -50.46 -22.48
N GLY A 129 44.86 -51.41 -22.07
CA GLY A 129 45.00 -52.12 -20.81
C GLY A 129 44.94 -51.23 -19.57
N PHE A 130 45.21 -51.80 -18.40
CA PHE A 130 45.13 -51.07 -17.12
C PHE A 130 46.29 -50.10 -16.89
N TYR A 131 47.46 -50.34 -17.49
CA TYR A 131 48.70 -49.62 -17.21
C TYR A 131 49.31 -48.92 -18.43
N GLY A 132 48.61 -48.90 -19.58
CA GLY A 132 49.09 -48.19 -20.76
C GLY A 132 49.07 -46.67 -20.61
N ASP A 133 49.73 -45.99 -21.54
CA ASP A 133 49.68 -44.54 -21.62
C ASP A 133 48.35 -44.05 -22.25
N LEU A 134 47.98 -42.80 -21.94
CA LEU A 134 46.79 -42.14 -22.47
C LEU A 134 47.08 -41.53 -23.85
N PHE A 135 46.18 -41.78 -24.80
CA PHE A 135 46.25 -41.26 -26.16
C PHE A 135 44.86 -40.85 -26.66
N THR A 136 44.80 -39.92 -27.62
CA THR A 136 43.54 -39.59 -28.32
C THR A 136 43.22 -40.69 -29.33
N ALA A 137 41.93 -40.98 -29.54
CA ALA A 137 41.50 -41.98 -30.51
C ALA A 137 42.11 -41.71 -31.90
N PRO A 138 42.77 -42.68 -32.54
CA PRO A 138 43.70 -42.41 -33.65
C PRO A 138 43.06 -42.28 -35.03
N PHE A 139 41.74 -42.06 -35.11
CA PHE A 139 41.01 -41.91 -36.37
C PHE A 139 40.94 -40.44 -36.84
N LYS A 140 40.34 -40.18 -38.02
CA LYS A 140 40.19 -38.82 -38.55
C LYS A 140 39.11 -38.03 -37.80
N ASP A 141 39.26 -36.72 -37.74
CA ASP A 141 38.26 -35.83 -37.12
C ASP A 141 36.90 -35.91 -37.82
N GLY A 142 35.81 -35.87 -37.04
CA GLY A 142 34.44 -35.74 -37.56
C GLY A 142 33.81 -37.04 -38.07
N ILE A 143 34.48 -38.18 -37.92
CA ILE A 143 33.98 -39.45 -38.48
C ILE A 143 32.81 -40.03 -37.68
N PRO A 144 31.98 -40.89 -38.30
CA PRO A 144 30.97 -41.63 -37.58
C PRO A 144 31.57 -42.84 -36.83
N VAL A 145 31.17 -43.00 -35.56
CA VAL A 145 31.47 -44.15 -34.71
C VAL A 145 30.16 -44.83 -34.33
N PHE A 146 30.00 -46.09 -34.73
CA PHE A 146 28.81 -46.91 -34.48
C PHE A 146 29.10 -48.00 -33.46
N LEU A 147 28.33 -48.01 -32.36
CA LEU A 147 28.39 -49.06 -31.34
C LEU A 147 27.11 -49.91 -31.37
N LEU A 148 27.26 -51.19 -31.66
CA LEU A 148 26.15 -52.15 -31.75
C LEU A 148 26.26 -53.16 -30.60
N HIS A 149 25.19 -53.36 -29.82
CA HIS A 149 25.14 -54.28 -28.67
C HIS A 149 26.10 -53.96 -27.52
N VAL A 150 26.70 -52.77 -27.49
CA VAL A 150 27.72 -52.43 -26.50
C VAL A 150 27.06 -51.97 -25.20
N CYS A 151 27.34 -52.64 -24.09
CA CYS A 151 26.85 -52.22 -22.77
C CYS A 151 27.22 -50.76 -22.46
N PHE A 152 26.36 -50.07 -21.71
CA PHE A 152 26.45 -48.67 -21.26
C PHE A 152 26.36 -47.61 -22.37
N SER A 153 26.65 -47.96 -23.64
CA SER A 153 26.62 -47.05 -24.79
C SER A 153 25.28 -46.33 -25.02
N THR A 154 24.18 -46.93 -24.56
CA THR A 154 22.81 -46.39 -24.64
C THR A 154 22.18 -46.15 -23.26
N GLY A 155 22.97 -46.27 -22.18
CA GLY A 155 22.50 -46.21 -20.80
C GLY A 155 21.83 -47.52 -20.30
N TRP A 156 22.12 -48.63 -20.98
CA TRP A 156 21.65 -49.97 -20.62
C TRP A 156 22.83 -50.92 -20.43
N ALA A 157 22.74 -51.79 -19.43
CA ALA A 157 23.63 -52.92 -19.27
C ALA A 157 22.77 -54.17 -19.07
N GLU A 158 23.03 -55.20 -19.88
CA GLU A 158 22.20 -56.40 -19.93
C GLU A 158 20.70 -56.07 -20.11
N SER A 159 19.86 -56.40 -19.13
CA SER A 159 18.41 -56.13 -19.13
C SER A 159 18.00 -54.95 -18.25
N ASN A 160 18.95 -54.20 -17.68
CA ASN A 160 18.69 -53.11 -16.74
C ASN A 160 19.11 -51.75 -17.31
N GLN A 161 18.23 -50.75 -17.17
CA GLN A 161 18.60 -49.36 -17.37
C GLN A 161 19.37 -48.87 -16.15
N VAL A 162 20.50 -48.19 -16.35
CA VAL A 162 21.28 -47.63 -15.24
C VAL A 162 20.58 -46.41 -14.63
N ALA A 163 20.88 -46.08 -13.37
CA ALA A 163 20.22 -45.00 -12.64
C ALA A 163 20.37 -43.62 -13.32
N ASN A 164 21.53 -43.35 -13.95
CA ASN A 164 21.85 -42.07 -14.61
C ASN A 164 22.21 -42.28 -16.10
N PRO A 165 21.25 -42.65 -16.96
CA PRO A 165 21.55 -43.08 -18.33
C PRO A 165 22.18 -41.98 -19.19
N ILE A 166 21.80 -40.71 -18.99
CA ILE A 166 22.35 -39.58 -19.75
C ILE A 166 23.83 -39.36 -19.43
N GLU A 167 24.19 -39.35 -18.14
CA GLU A 167 25.58 -39.22 -17.68
C GLU A 167 26.43 -40.41 -18.12
N THR A 168 25.90 -41.63 -18.03
CA THR A 168 26.59 -42.84 -18.48
C THR A 168 26.90 -42.78 -19.99
N ILE A 169 25.93 -42.41 -20.83
CA ILE A 169 26.14 -42.29 -22.29
C ILE A 169 27.17 -41.20 -22.59
N TYR A 170 27.05 -40.04 -21.94
CA TYR A 170 28.01 -38.95 -22.09
C TYR A 170 29.43 -39.40 -21.77
N ASN A 171 29.63 -40.03 -20.60
CA ASN A 171 30.93 -40.49 -20.15
C ASN A 171 31.50 -41.62 -21.02
N PHE A 172 30.66 -42.49 -21.58
CA PHE A 172 31.11 -43.52 -22.52
C PHE A 172 31.56 -42.90 -23.85
N ALA A 173 30.77 -41.99 -24.41
CA ALA A 173 31.06 -41.39 -25.72
C ALA A 173 32.31 -40.48 -25.71
N GLN A 174 32.71 -39.96 -24.54
CA GLN A 174 33.87 -39.09 -24.38
C GLN A 174 35.14 -39.63 -25.05
N MET A 175 35.41 -40.94 -24.93
CA MET A 175 36.63 -41.54 -25.50
C MET A 175 36.74 -41.41 -27.03
N PHE A 176 35.61 -41.20 -27.72
CA PHE A 176 35.55 -40.96 -29.17
C PHE A 176 35.39 -39.48 -29.50
N ASN A 177 34.58 -38.76 -28.72
CA ASN A 177 34.29 -37.35 -28.93
C ASN A 177 35.52 -36.45 -28.73
N GLY A 178 36.52 -36.90 -27.97
CA GLY A 178 37.82 -36.22 -27.86
C GLY A 178 38.53 -36.01 -29.21
N ALA A 179 38.23 -36.86 -30.20
CA ALA A 179 38.67 -36.75 -31.59
C ALA A 179 37.56 -36.21 -32.53
N GLY A 180 36.51 -35.59 -31.97
CA GLY A 180 35.43 -34.97 -32.74
C GLY A 180 34.48 -35.95 -33.45
N ALA A 181 34.41 -37.21 -33.02
CA ALA A 181 33.54 -38.22 -33.65
C ALA A 181 32.04 -37.94 -33.47
N ASN A 182 31.24 -38.41 -34.42
CA ASN A 182 29.79 -38.51 -34.32
C ASN A 182 29.42 -39.91 -33.79
N TYR A 183 28.96 -39.96 -32.55
CA TYR A 183 28.67 -41.19 -31.84
C TYR A 183 27.23 -41.63 -32.04
N TYR A 184 27.01 -42.83 -32.58
CA TYR A 184 25.72 -43.50 -32.62
C TYR A 184 25.81 -44.87 -31.93
N ALA A 185 24.85 -45.16 -31.07
CA ALA A 185 24.79 -46.45 -30.38
C ALA A 185 23.38 -47.04 -30.36
N THR A 186 23.29 -48.37 -30.39
CA THR A 186 22.05 -49.13 -30.20
C THR A 186 22.30 -50.36 -29.32
N ALA A 187 21.33 -50.66 -28.46
CA ALA A 187 21.39 -51.78 -27.51
C ALA A 187 21.17 -53.16 -28.16
N TRP A 188 20.73 -53.20 -29.42
CA TRP A 188 20.35 -54.43 -30.13
C TRP A 188 20.99 -54.48 -31.53
N ASN A 189 20.50 -55.39 -32.40
CA ASN A 189 20.88 -55.38 -33.81
C ASN A 189 20.43 -54.04 -34.42
N GLY A 190 21.32 -53.30 -35.04
CA GLY A 190 21.06 -51.91 -35.40
C GLY A 190 22.01 -51.32 -36.44
N ALA A 191 22.65 -52.15 -37.25
CA ALA A 191 23.31 -51.70 -38.48
C ALA A 191 22.36 -51.02 -39.49
N GLU A 192 21.04 -51.01 -39.24
CA GLU A 192 20.01 -50.36 -40.06
C GLU A 192 20.33 -48.90 -40.41
N ILE A 193 20.81 -48.10 -39.44
CA ILE A 193 21.16 -46.70 -39.72
C ILE A 193 22.28 -46.56 -40.76
N ILE A 194 23.18 -47.55 -40.83
CA ILE A 194 24.26 -47.58 -41.83
C ILE A 194 23.64 -47.88 -43.20
N TYR A 195 22.68 -48.80 -43.28
CA TYR A 195 21.95 -49.07 -44.52
C TYR A 195 21.13 -47.85 -44.98
N ASP A 196 20.56 -47.06 -44.08
CA ASP A 196 19.87 -45.80 -44.43
C ASP A 196 20.82 -44.82 -45.15
N PHE A 197 22.09 -44.73 -44.70
CA PHE A 197 23.12 -43.99 -45.43
C PHE A 197 23.42 -44.60 -46.80
N LEU A 198 23.61 -45.92 -46.86
CA LEU A 198 23.91 -46.62 -48.11
C LEU A 198 22.76 -46.50 -49.13
N ASP A 199 21.53 -46.31 -48.67
CA ASP A 199 20.32 -46.15 -49.48
C ASP A 199 19.97 -44.68 -49.77
N GLY A 200 20.86 -43.74 -49.39
CA GLY A 200 20.84 -42.36 -49.89
C GLY A 200 20.55 -41.27 -48.85
N ALA A 201 20.55 -41.58 -47.54
CA ALA A 201 20.49 -40.54 -46.51
C ALA A 201 21.71 -39.60 -46.60
N SER A 202 21.47 -38.30 -46.55
CA SER A 202 22.53 -37.30 -46.79
C SER A 202 23.34 -36.95 -45.54
N ASN A 203 22.81 -37.21 -44.35
CA ASN A 203 23.41 -36.97 -43.03
C ASN A 203 22.73 -37.81 -41.94
N PHE A 204 23.21 -37.75 -40.70
CA PHE A 204 22.65 -38.46 -39.55
C PHE A 204 21.18 -38.13 -39.28
N GLN A 205 20.74 -36.89 -39.50
CA GLN A 205 19.34 -36.51 -39.31
C GLN A 205 18.43 -37.24 -40.31
N ASP A 206 18.84 -37.28 -41.58
CA ASP A 206 18.13 -37.97 -42.65
C ASP A 206 18.12 -39.48 -42.44
N ALA A 207 19.23 -40.04 -41.97
CA ALA A 207 19.33 -41.46 -41.65
C ALA A 207 18.42 -41.79 -40.45
N ASN A 208 18.47 -41.01 -39.37
CA ASN A 208 17.59 -41.17 -38.21
C ASN A 208 16.09 -41.03 -38.56
N ASN A 209 15.74 -40.20 -39.54
CA ASN A 209 14.35 -40.07 -40.01
C ASN A 209 13.84 -41.33 -40.75
N GLN A 210 14.75 -42.16 -41.29
CA GLN A 210 14.44 -43.40 -42.00
C GLN A 210 14.55 -44.63 -41.09
N ASN A 211 15.44 -44.53 -40.09
CA ASN A 211 15.72 -45.58 -39.12
C ASN A 211 14.47 -46.01 -38.32
N ARG A 212 14.41 -47.29 -37.95
CA ARG A 212 13.32 -47.85 -37.14
C ARG A 212 13.37 -47.34 -35.69
N GLU A 213 14.56 -47.23 -35.11
CA GLU A 213 14.77 -46.76 -33.74
C GLU A 213 15.01 -45.25 -33.68
N LYS A 214 14.03 -44.45 -34.10
CA LYS A 214 14.15 -42.99 -34.19
C LYS A 214 14.51 -42.34 -32.85
N ILE A 215 15.60 -41.59 -32.87
CA ILE A 215 16.04 -40.74 -31.77
C ILE A 215 15.28 -39.42 -31.85
N THR A 216 14.51 -39.10 -30.80
CA THR A 216 13.54 -37.98 -30.81
C THR A 216 13.64 -37.08 -29.59
N THR A 217 14.41 -37.48 -28.57
CA THR A 217 14.54 -36.73 -27.32
C THR A 217 15.99 -36.38 -27.06
N SER A 218 16.25 -35.20 -26.52
CA SER A 218 17.59 -34.75 -26.13
C SER A 218 17.59 -34.25 -24.70
N THR A 219 18.66 -34.50 -23.96
CA THR A 219 18.94 -33.86 -22.68
C THR A 219 20.32 -33.21 -22.75
N LEU A 220 20.42 -31.94 -22.34
CA LEU A 220 21.71 -31.26 -22.25
C LEU A 220 22.43 -31.71 -20.98
N TYR A 221 23.62 -32.27 -21.11
CA TYR A 221 24.45 -32.69 -20.00
C TYR A 221 25.90 -32.21 -20.22
N ASN A 222 26.44 -31.43 -19.28
CA ASN A 222 27.74 -30.78 -19.40
C ASN A 222 27.96 -30.08 -20.76
N GLY A 223 26.94 -29.36 -21.25
CA GLY A 223 27.01 -28.60 -22.50
C GLY A 223 26.90 -29.45 -23.78
N VAL A 224 26.80 -30.77 -23.68
CA VAL A 224 26.64 -31.69 -24.81
C VAL A 224 25.20 -32.20 -24.85
N GLN A 225 24.58 -32.14 -26.02
CA GLN A 225 23.26 -32.74 -26.22
C GLN A 225 23.39 -34.25 -26.35
N VAL A 226 22.83 -34.97 -25.38
CA VAL A 226 22.71 -36.42 -25.40
C VAL A 226 21.34 -36.77 -25.91
N TRP A 227 21.28 -37.36 -27.10
CA TRP A 227 20.04 -37.73 -27.75
C TRP A 227 19.70 -39.19 -27.51
N ARG A 228 18.42 -39.50 -27.26
CA ARG A 228 17.91 -40.86 -27.11
C ARG A 228 16.57 -41.05 -27.81
N ASN A 229 16.28 -42.29 -28.20
CA ASN A 229 14.93 -42.68 -28.59
C ASN A 229 14.02 -42.83 -27.34
N ASN A 230 12.71 -42.87 -27.56
CA ASN A 230 11.72 -42.89 -26.46
C ASN A 230 11.84 -44.10 -25.53
N ASN A 231 12.36 -45.23 -26.02
CA ASN A 231 12.54 -46.45 -25.23
C ASN A 231 13.94 -46.53 -24.58
N GLY A 232 14.82 -45.59 -24.90
CA GLY A 232 16.20 -45.53 -24.39
C GLY A 232 17.17 -46.54 -25.02
N TYR A 233 16.80 -47.27 -26.08
CA TYR A 233 17.63 -48.30 -26.71
C TYR A 233 18.59 -47.77 -27.78
N ALA A 234 18.42 -46.54 -28.25
CA ALA A 234 19.34 -45.89 -29.17
C ALA A 234 19.77 -44.53 -28.62
N ALA A 235 21.02 -44.18 -28.85
CA ALA A 235 21.62 -42.92 -28.41
C ALA A 235 22.47 -42.27 -29.51
N PHE A 236 22.52 -40.95 -29.51
CA PHE A 236 23.35 -40.16 -30.42
C PHE A 236 23.99 -38.98 -29.68
N ILE A 237 25.28 -38.76 -29.93
CA ILE A 237 26.02 -37.57 -29.50
C ILE A 237 26.88 -37.12 -30.67
N GLY A 238 26.67 -35.89 -31.15
CA GLY A 238 27.42 -35.35 -32.28
C GLY A 238 26.62 -34.31 -33.06
N ASP A 239 27.11 -34.01 -34.26
CA ASP A 239 26.44 -33.15 -35.23
C ASP A 239 25.50 -33.99 -36.10
N TRP A 240 24.21 -33.66 -36.05
CA TRP A 240 23.19 -34.27 -36.90
C TRP A 240 23.44 -34.09 -38.40
N ASN A 241 24.27 -33.12 -38.80
CA ASN A 241 24.72 -32.95 -40.19
C ASN A 241 25.93 -33.81 -40.56
N GLY A 242 26.49 -34.57 -39.61
CA GLY A 242 27.55 -35.54 -39.88
C GLY A 242 27.10 -36.59 -40.90
N VAL A 243 28.04 -37.12 -41.65
CA VAL A 243 27.76 -38.02 -42.78
C VAL A 243 28.53 -39.33 -42.66
N PHE A 244 27.97 -40.41 -43.20
CA PHE A 244 28.74 -41.61 -43.49
C PHE A 244 29.61 -41.35 -44.73
N PRO A 245 30.90 -41.75 -44.74
CA PRO A 245 31.77 -41.50 -45.88
C PRO A 245 31.20 -42.16 -47.16
N SER A 246 31.36 -41.49 -48.30
CA SER A 246 31.13 -42.10 -49.60
C SER A 246 32.32 -42.96 -50.02
N VAL A 247 32.12 -43.85 -51.00
CA VAL A 247 33.20 -44.69 -51.58
C VAL A 247 34.40 -43.85 -52.05
N ALA A 248 34.17 -42.64 -52.56
CA ALA A 248 35.24 -41.75 -53.02
C ALA A 248 36.01 -41.08 -51.87
N GLN A 249 35.44 -41.04 -50.67
CA GLN A 249 36.04 -40.44 -49.48
C GLN A 249 36.79 -41.46 -48.62
N THR A 250 36.49 -42.75 -48.75
CA THR A 250 37.23 -43.79 -48.03
C THR A 250 38.66 -43.92 -48.54
N THR A 251 39.61 -43.92 -47.61
CA THR A 251 41.05 -44.01 -47.88
C THR A 251 41.57 -45.43 -47.70
N ALA A 252 42.67 -45.76 -48.37
CA ALA A 252 43.32 -47.07 -48.19
C ALA A 252 43.90 -47.20 -46.77
N TYR A 253 43.76 -48.38 -46.16
CA TYR A 253 44.43 -48.66 -44.89
C TYR A 253 45.94 -48.76 -45.09
N ASP A 254 46.70 -47.96 -44.33
CA ASP A 254 48.16 -47.98 -44.34
C ASP A 254 48.66 -48.73 -43.10
N GLU A 255 48.82 -50.05 -43.24
CA GLU A 255 49.29 -50.93 -42.17
C GLU A 255 50.68 -50.52 -41.65
N SER A 256 51.56 -50.04 -42.53
CA SER A 256 52.92 -49.63 -42.13
C SER A 256 52.90 -48.34 -41.31
N ALA A 257 52.06 -47.37 -41.66
CA ALA A 257 51.88 -46.15 -40.87
C ALA A 257 51.18 -46.43 -39.54
N ALA A 258 50.17 -47.30 -39.53
CA ALA A 258 49.49 -47.73 -38.31
C ALA A 258 50.43 -48.46 -37.35
N ASP A 259 51.27 -49.36 -37.86
CA ASP A 259 52.30 -50.08 -37.09
C ASP A 259 53.35 -49.12 -36.52
N ALA A 260 53.82 -48.17 -37.34
CA ALA A 260 54.76 -47.13 -36.92
C ALA A 260 54.17 -46.18 -35.87
N TRP A 261 52.88 -45.83 -35.95
CA TRP A 261 52.19 -45.06 -34.93
C TRP A 261 52.05 -45.86 -33.63
N TYR A 262 51.61 -47.11 -33.72
CA TYR A 262 51.32 -47.95 -32.56
C TYR A 262 52.58 -48.33 -31.76
N HIS A 263 53.71 -48.56 -32.44
CA HIS A 263 55.01 -48.84 -31.82
C HIS A 263 55.92 -47.60 -31.67
N GLY A 264 55.47 -46.43 -32.13
CA GLY A 264 56.19 -45.15 -32.07
C GLY A 264 55.57 -44.15 -31.09
N ASP A 265 55.58 -42.87 -31.45
CA ASP A 265 55.01 -41.79 -30.63
C ASP A 265 53.50 -41.68 -30.89
N ARG A 266 52.68 -42.31 -30.02
CA ARG A 266 51.21 -42.38 -30.15
C ARG A 266 50.48 -41.02 -30.02
N ASN A 267 51.16 -39.89 -30.21
CA ASN A 267 50.74 -38.57 -29.73
C ASN A 267 50.36 -38.64 -28.26
N LEU A 268 51.29 -39.16 -27.45
CA LEU A 268 51.09 -39.34 -26.02
C LEU A 268 50.78 -38.00 -25.37
N VAL A 269 49.80 -37.99 -24.48
CA VAL A 269 49.45 -36.78 -23.75
C VAL A 269 50.61 -36.41 -22.84
N THR A 270 51.30 -35.34 -23.23
CA THR A 270 52.51 -34.93 -22.53
C THR A 270 52.13 -34.39 -21.16
N THR A 271 52.53 -35.12 -20.13
CA THR A 271 52.36 -34.72 -18.73
C THR A 271 53.65 -34.12 -18.22
N LEU A 272 53.62 -32.84 -17.88
CA LEU A 272 54.76 -32.11 -17.31
C LEU A 272 54.49 -31.82 -15.83
N TYR A 273 55.56 -31.83 -15.03
CA TYR A 273 55.51 -31.50 -13.61
C TYR A 273 56.28 -30.20 -13.36
N VAL A 274 55.73 -29.32 -12.54
CA VAL A 274 56.33 -28.03 -12.16
C VAL A 274 56.53 -27.98 -10.64
N ASP A 275 57.71 -27.59 -10.19
CA ASP A 275 58.05 -27.35 -8.79
C ASP A 275 59.00 -26.16 -8.68
N ALA A 276 58.54 -25.08 -8.02
CA ALA A 276 59.32 -23.84 -7.87
C ALA A 276 60.67 -24.01 -7.16
N ASN A 277 60.81 -25.04 -6.30
CA ASN A 277 61.98 -25.26 -5.45
C ASN A 277 62.94 -26.29 -6.03
N LEU A 278 62.40 -27.39 -6.55
CA LEU A 278 63.17 -28.54 -7.04
C LEU A 278 63.37 -28.52 -8.57
N GLY A 279 62.67 -27.63 -9.27
CA GLY A 279 62.63 -27.64 -10.72
C GLY A 279 63.76 -26.89 -11.45
N ASN A 280 63.91 -27.19 -12.74
CA ASN A 280 64.88 -26.56 -13.65
C ASN A 280 64.30 -26.36 -15.07
N ASP A 281 64.14 -25.10 -15.48
CA ASP A 281 63.58 -24.71 -16.79
C ASP A 281 64.49 -25.02 -17.99
N SER A 282 65.72 -25.48 -17.76
CA SER A 282 66.63 -25.91 -18.83
C SER A 282 66.29 -27.31 -19.37
N TRP A 283 65.26 -27.96 -18.84
CA TRP A 283 64.84 -29.31 -19.21
C TRP A 283 64.06 -29.31 -20.53
N ASN A 284 64.43 -30.20 -21.46
CA ASN A 284 63.92 -30.23 -22.83
C ASN A 284 62.77 -31.22 -23.06
N GLY A 285 62.22 -31.85 -22.01
CA GLY A 285 60.99 -32.66 -22.09
C GLY A 285 61.11 -34.03 -22.78
N THR A 286 62.30 -34.52 -23.16
CA THR A 286 62.44 -35.71 -24.04
C THR A 286 62.88 -37.02 -23.37
N SER A 287 62.74 -37.23 -22.05
CA SER A 287 63.07 -38.54 -21.45
C SER A 287 62.27 -38.84 -20.17
N ALA A 288 61.43 -39.87 -20.23
CA ALA A 288 60.62 -40.36 -19.12
C ALA A 288 61.43 -41.33 -18.25
N THR A 289 61.60 -41.04 -16.95
CA THR A 289 61.44 -41.98 -15.81
C THR A 289 61.87 -41.30 -14.50
N PHE A 290 60.98 -41.29 -13.51
CA PHE A 290 61.32 -40.96 -12.12
C PHE A 290 61.48 -42.24 -11.30
N ILE A 291 62.64 -42.89 -11.42
CA ILE A 291 63.26 -43.67 -10.33
C ILE A 291 64.77 -43.39 -10.37
N GLY A 292 65.22 -42.38 -9.63
CA GLY A 292 66.62 -42.19 -9.23
C GLY A 292 67.65 -41.83 -10.32
N GLY A 293 67.65 -40.59 -10.83
CA GLY A 293 68.77 -40.05 -11.61
C GLY A 293 68.51 -38.72 -12.34
N THR A 294 69.03 -37.61 -11.82
CA THR A 294 69.43 -36.35 -12.52
C THR A 294 68.54 -35.61 -13.57
N THR A 295 67.21 -35.72 -13.59
CA THR A 295 66.34 -34.71 -14.26
C THR A 295 65.00 -34.53 -13.52
N GLY A 296 64.78 -33.36 -12.91
CA GLY A 296 63.62 -33.02 -12.07
C GLY A 296 62.50 -32.26 -12.81
N PRO A 297 61.44 -31.82 -12.09
CA PRO A 297 60.33 -31.02 -12.65
C PRO A 297 60.82 -29.71 -13.29
N MET A 298 59.97 -29.03 -14.08
CA MET A 298 60.23 -27.65 -14.51
C MET A 298 60.11 -26.69 -13.33
N LYS A 299 60.80 -25.54 -13.39
CA LYS A 299 60.77 -24.56 -12.31
C LYS A 299 59.58 -23.61 -12.42
N SER A 300 59.27 -23.16 -13.63
CA SER A 300 58.17 -22.24 -13.93
C SER A 300 57.05 -22.92 -14.72
N ILE A 301 55.84 -22.42 -14.54
CA ILE A 301 54.67 -22.91 -15.27
C ILE A 301 54.74 -22.44 -16.73
N THR A 302 55.25 -21.23 -16.96
CA THR A 302 55.47 -20.69 -18.31
C THR A 302 56.41 -21.57 -19.13
N ALA A 303 57.49 -22.10 -18.53
CA ALA A 303 58.37 -23.05 -19.22
C ALA A 303 57.62 -24.33 -19.63
N ALA A 304 56.77 -24.86 -18.76
CA ALA A 304 55.94 -26.04 -19.06
C ALA A 304 54.94 -25.78 -20.20
N ILE A 305 54.25 -24.64 -20.18
CA ILE A 305 53.33 -24.25 -21.27
C ILE A 305 54.07 -24.14 -22.61
N ASN A 306 55.30 -23.58 -22.60
CA ASN A 306 56.10 -23.42 -23.81
C ASN A 306 56.66 -24.74 -24.35
N ALA A 307 56.98 -25.69 -23.47
CA ALA A 307 57.52 -27.00 -23.85
C ALA A 307 56.48 -27.92 -24.48
N LEU A 308 55.19 -27.73 -24.17
CA LEU A 308 54.10 -28.43 -24.85
C LEU A 308 54.01 -27.98 -26.31
N THR A 309 54.23 -28.91 -27.24
CA THR A 309 54.08 -28.70 -28.69
C THR A 309 52.63 -28.81 -29.15
N SER A 310 51.82 -29.60 -28.45
CA SER A 310 50.38 -29.81 -28.64
C SER A 310 49.62 -29.61 -27.32
N TRP A 311 48.44 -30.21 -27.18
CA TRP A 311 47.74 -30.26 -25.91
C TRP A 311 48.45 -31.15 -24.89
N GLY A 312 48.30 -30.88 -23.59
CA GLY A 312 48.94 -31.66 -22.53
C GLY A 312 48.46 -31.32 -21.12
N ILE A 313 49.03 -32.00 -20.13
CA ILE A 313 48.72 -31.86 -18.71
C ILE A 313 49.92 -31.23 -18.00
N ILE A 314 49.70 -30.21 -17.19
CA ILE A 314 50.71 -29.57 -16.36
C ILE A 314 50.28 -29.71 -14.89
N ASN A 315 51.02 -30.52 -14.13
CA ASN A 315 50.80 -30.69 -12.71
C ASN A 315 51.79 -29.83 -11.93
N VAL A 316 51.28 -28.92 -11.10
CA VAL A 316 52.05 -27.90 -10.39
C VAL A 316 52.05 -28.22 -8.89
N ALA A 317 53.23 -28.49 -8.35
CA ALA A 317 53.44 -28.75 -6.95
C ALA A 317 53.17 -27.51 -6.09
N SER A 318 52.92 -27.73 -4.79
CA SER A 318 52.76 -26.66 -3.80
C SER A 318 53.94 -25.67 -3.85
N GLY A 319 53.66 -24.38 -3.78
CA GLY A 319 54.66 -23.32 -3.89
C GLY A 319 54.06 -22.02 -4.38
N THR A 320 54.84 -20.94 -4.32
CA THR A 320 54.45 -19.64 -4.87
C THR A 320 55.12 -19.42 -6.21
N TYR A 321 54.30 -19.15 -7.22
CA TYR A 321 54.73 -18.85 -8.59
C TYR A 321 54.34 -17.41 -8.91
N ASN A 322 55.33 -16.59 -9.22
CA ASN A 322 55.14 -15.19 -9.61
C ASN A 322 55.25 -15.08 -11.13
N GLU A 323 54.12 -15.22 -11.81
CA GLU A 323 54.04 -15.37 -13.27
C GLU A 323 52.74 -14.76 -13.82
N ASN A 324 52.75 -14.35 -15.08
CA ASN A 324 51.52 -14.11 -15.85
C ASN A 324 51.48 -15.14 -16.99
N LEU A 325 50.58 -16.11 -16.88
CA LEU A 325 50.48 -17.26 -17.78
C LEU A 325 49.67 -16.91 -19.02
N VAL A 326 50.17 -17.28 -20.19
CA VAL A 326 49.43 -17.19 -21.46
C VAL A 326 49.17 -18.60 -21.98
N ILE A 327 47.93 -19.06 -21.84
CA ILE A 327 47.49 -20.36 -22.33
C ILE A 327 46.96 -20.15 -23.75
N ASN A 328 47.76 -20.57 -24.73
CA ASN A 328 47.51 -20.39 -26.16
C ASN A 328 47.37 -21.73 -26.92
N LYS A 329 47.09 -22.79 -26.19
CA LYS A 329 46.81 -24.16 -26.67
C LYS A 329 45.98 -24.87 -25.59
N LYS A 330 45.20 -25.89 -25.95
CA LYS A 330 44.44 -26.69 -24.97
C LYS A 330 45.40 -27.27 -23.93
N ILE A 331 45.19 -26.98 -22.65
CA ILE A 331 45.93 -27.64 -21.57
C ILE A 331 45.01 -28.00 -20.40
N ILE A 332 45.42 -28.98 -19.61
CA ILE A 332 44.89 -29.21 -18.27
C ILE A 332 45.96 -28.73 -17.29
N LEU A 333 45.71 -27.60 -16.64
CA LEU A 333 46.59 -27.00 -15.66
C LEU A 333 46.07 -27.29 -14.25
N ASN A 334 46.78 -28.15 -13.52
CA ASN A 334 46.41 -28.63 -12.21
C ASN A 334 47.40 -28.15 -11.16
N GLY A 335 46.98 -27.30 -10.25
CA GLY A 335 47.66 -27.09 -8.98
C GLY A 335 47.35 -28.23 -8.02
N SER A 336 48.26 -28.48 -7.07
CA SER A 336 48.04 -29.50 -6.05
C SER A 336 46.91 -29.19 -5.06
N GLY A 337 46.27 -28.01 -5.13
CA GLY A 337 45.22 -27.57 -4.21
C GLY A 337 45.76 -27.12 -2.84
N GLU A 338 46.88 -27.68 -2.39
CA GLU A 338 47.58 -27.31 -1.15
C GLU A 338 48.67 -26.26 -1.43
N ASN A 339 48.43 -25.00 -1.04
CA ASN A 339 49.43 -23.93 -1.10
C ASN A 339 50.10 -23.71 -2.48
N THR A 340 49.41 -24.04 -3.59
CA THR A 340 49.86 -23.67 -4.94
C THR A 340 49.37 -22.26 -5.26
N VAL A 341 50.19 -21.26 -4.96
CA VAL A 341 49.84 -19.84 -5.04
C VAL A 341 50.36 -19.22 -6.34
N LEU A 342 49.48 -18.60 -7.13
CA LEU A 342 49.84 -17.78 -8.29
C LEU A 342 49.68 -16.30 -7.95
N THR A 343 50.73 -15.52 -8.21
CA THR A 343 50.75 -14.06 -8.09
C THR A 343 51.22 -13.43 -9.39
N PRO A 344 50.77 -12.22 -9.75
CA PRO A 344 51.15 -11.60 -11.01
C PRO A 344 52.61 -11.13 -10.97
N SER A 345 53.36 -11.41 -12.04
CA SER A 345 54.66 -10.78 -12.28
C SER A 345 54.55 -9.34 -12.82
N ASN A 346 53.40 -9.01 -13.40
CA ASN A 346 52.98 -7.70 -13.88
C ASN A 346 51.50 -7.50 -13.53
N LEU A 347 51.19 -6.45 -12.76
CA LEU A 347 49.85 -6.16 -12.25
C LEU A 347 48.85 -5.79 -13.36
N GLU A 348 49.33 -5.23 -14.47
CA GLU A 348 48.48 -4.77 -15.58
C GLU A 348 47.92 -5.94 -16.43
N ASN A 349 48.48 -7.14 -16.26
CA ASN A 349 48.09 -8.32 -17.02
C ASN A 349 47.36 -9.34 -16.13
N PRO A 350 46.45 -10.15 -16.69
CA PRO A 350 45.86 -11.25 -15.95
C PRO A 350 46.91 -12.24 -15.45
N ILE A 351 46.68 -12.88 -14.30
CA ILE A 351 47.58 -13.93 -13.80
C ILE A 351 47.51 -15.16 -14.71
N ILE A 352 46.31 -15.53 -15.16
CA ILE A 352 46.11 -16.54 -16.19
C ILE A 352 45.28 -15.92 -17.31
N ASN A 353 45.82 -15.90 -18.53
CA ASN A 353 45.10 -15.50 -19.73
C ASN A 353 44.97 -16.68 -20.69
N ILE A 354 43.75 -17.17 -20.88
CA ILE A 354 43.42 -18.20 -21.86
C ILE A 354 42.98 -17.50 -23.14
N THR A 355 43.80 -17.57 -24.19
CA THR A 355 43.49 -16.97 -25.49
C THR A 355 42.59 -17.88 -26.31
N SER A 356 42.06 -17.40 -27.44
CA SER A 356 41.23 -18.19 -28.35
C SER A 356 41.85 -19.50 -28.83
N SER A 357 43.18 -19.62 -28.86
CA SER A 357 43.85 -20.89 -29.18
C SER A 357 43.89 -21.87 -28.01
N GLY A 358 43.58 -21.41 -26.79
CA GLY A 358 43.47 -22.18 -25.56
C GLY A 358 42.10 -22.81 -25.30
N ASN A 359 41.25 -22.97 -26.33
CA ASN A 359 39.93 -23.59 -26.20
C ASN A 359 39.98 -24.94 -25.46
N ALA A 360 38.90 -25.24 -24.73
CA ALA A 360 38.75 -26.46 -23.93
C ALA A 360 39.83 -26.67 -22.85
N SER A 361 40.54 -25.62 -22.44
CA SER A 361 41.51 -25.72 -21.34
C SER A 361 40.83 -25.83 -19.98
N VAL A 362 41.46 -26.54 -19.06
CA VAL A 362 41.01 -26.71 -17.68
C VAL A 362 42.03 -26.07 -16.75
N VAL A 363 41.57 -25.25 -15.80
CA VAL A 363 42.40 -24.66 -14.75
C VAL A 363 41.82 -25.04 -13.40
N SER A 364 42.59 -25.74 -12.58
CA SER A 364 42.12 -26.18 -11.25
C SER A 364 43.19 -26.26 -10.18
N GLY A 365 42.79 -26.12 -8.91
CA GLY A 365 43.65 -26.40 -7.76
C GLY A 365 44.63 -25.29 -7.38
N PHE A 366 44.36 -24.03 -7.74
CA PHE A 366 45.22 -22.89 -7.41
C PHE A 366 44.62 -21.96 -6.37
N ILE A 367 45.50 -21.29 -5.61
CA ILE A 367 45.20 -20.03 -4.93
C ILE A 367 45.70 -18.91 -5.85
N ILE A 368 44.82 -18.05 -6.36
CA ILE A 368 45.17 -17.02 -7.34
C ILE A 368 44.89 -15.63 -6.74
N ASN A 369 45.92 -14.83 -6.51
CA ASN A 369 45.75 -13.55 -5.82
C ASN A 369 46.73 -12.44 -6.24
N GLY A 370 46.34 -11.21 -5.90
CA GLY A 370 47.19 -10.02 -6.01
C GLY A 370 47.15 -9.29 -7.36
N ALA A 371 46.26 -9.66 -8.29
CA ALA A 371 46.04 -8.90 -9.52
C ALA A 371 45.19 -7.65 -9.26
N THR A 372 45.73 -6.68 -8.53
CA THR A 372 44.97 -5.52 -8.04
C THR A 372 44.53 -4.53 -9.13
N THR A 373 45.08 -4.61 -10.35
CA THR A 373 44.67 -3.80 -11.51
C THR A 373 44.15 -4.62 -12.69
N SER A 374 44.06 -5.95 -12.57
CA SER A 374 43.66 -6.85 -13.65
C SER A 374 42.88 -8.10 -13.15
N SER A 375 42.69 -9.09 -14.02
CA SER A 375 41.94 -10.30 -13.67
C SER A 375 42.83 -11.40 -13.08
N ALA A 376 42.34 -12.20 -12.13
CA ALA A 376 43.05 -13.42 -11.74
C ALA A 376 43.05 -14.44 -12.89
N VAL A 377 41.87 -14.72 -13.46
CA VAL A 377 41.73 -15.53 -14.67
C VAL A 377 40.96 -14.74 -15.72
N ALA A 378 41.49 -14.65 -16.94
CA ALA A 378 40.82 -14.08 -18.10
C ALA A 378 40.68 -15.14 -19.20
N ILE A 379 39.45 -15.43 -19.62
CA ILE A 379 39.13 -16.26 -20.78
C ILE A 379 38.86 -15.32 -21.96
N SER A 380 39.92 -15.00 -22.69
CA SER A 380 39.98 -13.98 -23.73
C SER A 380 39.62 -14.56 -25.10
N GLY A 381 38.33 -14.72 -25.36
CA GLY A 381 37.80 -15.30 -26.61
C GLY A 381 37.87 -16.83 -26.71
N ALA A 382 38.37 -17.52 -25.70
CA ALA A 382 38.41 -18.98 -25.66
C ALA A 382 37.04 -19.58 -25.30
N SER A 383 36.74 -20.76 -25.86
CA SER A 383 35.47 -21.45 -25.68
C SER A 383 35.65 -22.86 -25.13
N GLY A 384 34.65 -23.36 -24.40
CA GLY A 384 34.67 -24.71 -23.81
C GLY A 384 35.62 -24.86 -22.61
N CYS A 385 36.20 -23.77 -22.11
CA CYS A 385 37.16 -23.83 -21.00
C CYS A 385 36.45 -24.06 -19.67
N THR A 386 37.15 -24.71 -18.74
CA THR A 386 36.66 -24.95 -17.38
C THR A 386 37.62 -24.34 -16.35
N VAL A 387 37.11 -23.46 -15.50
CA VAL A 387 37.84 -22.94 -14.33
C VAL A 387 37.16 -23.52 -13.09
N THR A 388 37.86 -24.41 -12.38
CA THR A 388 37.24 -25.18 -11.29
C THR A 388 38.13 -25.42 -10.09
N ASN A 389 37.56 -25.50 -8.89
CA ASN A 389 38.30 -25.83 -7.66
C ASN A 389 39.49 -24.89 -7.38
N ASN A 390 39.33 -23.59 -7.65
CA ASN A 390 40.33 -22.57 -7.33
C ASN A 390 39.87 -21.69 -6.17
N ASN A 391 40.82 -21.11 -5.44
CA ASN A 391 40.61 -20.06 -4.45
C ASN A 391 41.13 -18.72 -5.01
N ILE A 392 40.25 -17.82 -5.40
CA ILE A 392 40.57 -16.61 -6.16
C ILE A 392 40.27 -15.39 -5.28
N THR A 393 41.30 -14.65 -4.89
CA THR A 393 41.13 -13.57 -3.91
C THR A 393 41.99 -12.34 -4.12
N GLY A 394 41.48 -11.15 -3.77
CA GLY A 394 42.26 -9.91 -3.75
C GLY A 394 42.63 -9.38 -5.14
N ASN A 395 41.73 -9.48 -6.12
CA ASN A 395 41.97 -9.04 -7.51
C ASN A 395 40.97 -7.95 -7.94
N GLN A 396 41.28 -7.22 -9.02
CA GLN A 396 40.30 -6.30 -9.63
C GLN A 396 39.11 -7.09 -10.21
N ILE A 397 39.39 -8.21 -10.88
CA ILE A 397 38.36 -9.16 -11.33
C ILE A 397 38.84 -10.56 -10.95
N GLY A 398 37.99 -11.38 -10.32
CA GLY A 398 38.31 -12.78 -10.04
C GLY A 398 38.44 -13.57 -11.35
N ILE A 399 37.32 -13.69 -12.08
CA ILE A 399 37.27 -14.37 -13.38
C ILE A 399 36.59 -13.47 -14.41
N LEU A 400 37.29 -13.11 -15.48
CA LEU A 400 36.77 -12.42 -16.66
C LEU A 400 36.52 -13.43 -17.79
N VAL A 401 35.34 -13.39 -18.41
CA VAL A 401 34.95 -14.31 -19.48
C VAL A 401 34.40 -13.53 -20.68
N SER A 402 35.05 -13.68 -21.84
CA SER A 402 34.61 -13.03 -23.10
C SER A 402 34.41 -14.00 -24.27
N GLY A 403 34.96 -15.22 -24.20
CA GLY A 403 34.62 -16.29 -25.15
C GLY A 403 33.32 -17.01 -24.78
N SER A 404 32.89 -18.05 -25.50
CA SER A 404 31.56 -18.68 -25.32
C SER A 404 31.62 -20.09 -24.73
N SER A 405 30.53 -20.58 -24.16
CA SER A 405 30.41 -21.98 -23.70
C SER A 405 31.45 -22.38 -22.63
N ASN A 406 31.83 -21.46 -21.74
CA ASN A 406 32.78 -21.77 -20.67
C ASN A 406 32.06 -22.15 -19.37
N THR A 407 32.72 -22.97 -18.55
CA THR A 407 32.22 -23.40 -17.25
C THR A 407 33.09 -22.84 -16.13
N ILE A 408 32.46 -22.17 -15.18
CA ILE A 408 33.06 -21.64 -13.96
C ILE A 408 32.39 -22.38 -12.82
N SER A 409 33.09 -23.31 -12.19
CA SER A 409 32.45 -24.18 -11.19
C SER A 409 33.26 -24.48 -9.95
N SER A 410 32.61 -24.64 -8.80
CA SER A 410 33.29 -25.12 -7.58
C SER A 410 34.49 -24.28 -7.16
N ASN A 411 34.51 -22.98 -7.50
CA ASN A 411 35.55 -22.05 -7.05
C ASN A 411 35.11 -21.33 -5.77
N ASN A 412 36.09 -20.95 -4.95
CA ASN A 412 35.93 -19.99 -3.87
C ASN A 412 36.48 -18.64 -4.36
N ILE A 413 35.62 -17.65 -4.53
CA ILE A 413 35.95 -16.33 -5.08
C ILE A 413 35.63 -15.29 -4.01
N SER A 414 36.63 -14.55 -3.54
CA SER A 414 36.42 -13.55 -2.49
C SER A 414 37.30 -12.33 -2.53
N ASP A 415 36.88 -11.22 -1.93
CA ASP A 415 37.69 -10.01 -1.78
C ASP A 415 38.18 -9.39 -3.11
N ASN A 416 37.39 -9.54 -4.18
CA ASN A 416 37.64 -8.93 -5.49
C ASN A 416 36.72 -7.72 -5.72
N ILE A 417 37.05 -6.84 -6.67
CA ILE A 417 36.07 -5.80 -7.05
C ILE A 417 34.90 -6.42 -7.81
N ARG A 418 35.17 -7.32 -8.77
CA ARG A 418 34.14 -8.19 -9.37
C ARG A 418 34.54 -9.66 -9.19
N GLY A 419 33.65 -10.49 -8.68
CA GLY A 419 33.90 -11.92 -8.52
C GLY A 419 34.02 -12.61 -9.88
N VAL A 420 32.90 -12.72 -10.60
CA VAL A 420 32.84 -13.24 -11.98
C VAL A 420 32.25 -12.17 -12.88
N TYR A 421 32.91 -11.85 -14.00
CA TYR A 421 32.44 -10.90 -14.99
C TYR A 421 32.39 -11.53 -16.38
N CYS A 422 31.19 -11.66 -16.93
CA CYS A 422 30.95 -12.08 -18.31
C CYS A 422 30.73 -10.85 -19.19
N GLU A 423 31.58 -10.66 -20.18
CA GLU A 423 31.59 -9.50 -21.08
C GLU A 423 31.53 -9.97 -22.54
N GLY A 424 30.34 -9.93 -23.15
CA GLY A 424 30.15 -10.27 -24.56
C GLY A 424 30.17 -11.76 -24.94
N GLY A 425 30.36 -12.67 -23.97
CA GLY A 425 30.48 -14.11 -24.20
C GLY A 425 29.19 -14.87 -23.90
N ASN A 426 28.71 -15.70 -24.84
CA ASN A 426 27.43 -16.40 -24.71
C ASN A 426 27.55 -17.82 -24.12
N ASN A 427 26.42 -18.37 -23.66
CA ASN A 427 26.32 -19.76 -23.21
C ASN A 427 27.23 -20.11 -22.01
N GLN A 428 27.48 -19.16 -21.10
CA GLN A 428 28.30 -19.44 -19.91
C GLN A 428 27.55 -20.29 -18.90
N ASN A 429 28.28 -21.13 -18.19
CA ASN A 429 27.77 -21.91 -17.07
C ASN A 429 28.54 -21.58 -15.78
N ILE A 430 27.94 -20.79 -14.90
CA ILE A 430 28.49 -20.40 -13.60
C ILE A 430 27.75 -21.21 -12.52
N LYS A 431 28.37 -22.26 -12.00
CA LYS A 431 27.68 -23.20 -11.10
C LYS A 431 28.45 -23.66 -9.87
N ASN A 432 27.78 -23.87 -8.75
CA ASN A 432 28.39 -24.42 -7.53
C ASN A 432 29.59 -23.61 -6.99
N ASN A 433 29.66 -22.30 -7.23
CA ASN A 433 30.73 -21.44 -6.71
C ASN A 433 30.31 -20.83 -5.36
N ASN A 434 31.32 -20.53 -4.53
CA ASN A 434 31.17 -19.69 -3.35
C ASN A 434 31.77 -18.31 -3.65
N ILE A 435 30.95 -17.29 -3.80
CA ILE A 435 31.31 -15.93 -4.23
C ILE A 435 30.95 -14.96 -3.11
N THR A 436 31.95 -14.45 -2.40
CA THR A 436 31.71 -13.73 -1.14
C THR A 436 32.64 -12.55 -0.92
N GLN A 437 32.17 -11.49 -0.28
CA GLN A 437 33.02 -10.32 0.07
C GLN A 437 33.62 -9.59 -1.15
N ASP A 438 33.07 -9.81 -2.34
CA ASP A 438 33.41 -9.01 -3.52
C ASP A 438 32.64 -7.67 -3.50
N SER A 439 33.00 -6.70 -4.36
CA SER A 439 32.14 -5.52 -4.55
C SER A 439 30.91 -5.85 -5.38
N THR A 440 31.03 -6.70 -6.38
CA THR A 440 29.89 -7.29 -7.12
C THR A 440 30.17 -8.77 -7.30
N GLY A 441 29.19 -9.64 -6.99
CA GLY A 441 29.40 -11.09 -7.04
C GLY A 441 29.55 -11.61 -8.47
N VAL A 442 28.46 -11.61 -9.23
CA VAL A 442 28.43 -12.00 -10.64
C VAL A 442 27.87 -10.85 -11.48
N THR A 443 28.62 -10.45 -12.51
CA THR A 443 28.16 -9.47 -13.51
C THR A 443 28.06 -10.14 -14.87
N VAL A 444 26.93 -9.97 -15.55
CA VAL A 444 26.70 -10.40 -16.94
C VAL A 444 26.35 -9.19 -17.77
N GLU A 445 27.22 -8.86 -18.72
CA GLU A 445 27.07 -7.69 -19.58
C GLU A 445 27.19 -8.08 -21.05
N ASN A 446 26.28 -7.54 -21.88
CA ASN A 446 26.24 -7.74 -23.34
C ASN A 446 26.27 -9.23 -23.76
N SER A 447 25.66 -10.12 -22.97
CA SER A 447 25.75 -11.58 -23.16
C SER A 447 24.37 -12.24 -23.28
N GLU A 448 24.34 -13.43 -23.88
CA GLU A 448 23.12 -14.23 -24.03
C GLU A 448 23.29 -15.66 -23.50
N ASN A 449 22.18 -16.23 -23.01
CA ASN A 449 22.08 -17.62 -22.56
C ASN A 449 23.06 -17.99 -21.43
N VAL A 450 23.23 -17.13 -20.44
CA VAL A 450 24.07 -17.42 -19.28
C VAL A 450 23.26 -18.21 -18.24
N ALA A 451 23.84 -19.28 -17.69
CA ALA A 451 23.29 -20.03 -16.58
C ALA A 451 24.08 -19.74 -15.30
N ILE A 452 23.40 -19.26 -14.27
CA ILE A 452 23.94 -19.00 -12.92
C ILE A 452 23.19 -19.93 -11.97
N GLU A 453 23.78 -21.06 -11.63
CA GLU A 453 23.08 -22.18 -10.98
C GLU A 453 23.76 -22.65 -9.67
N ASP A 454 22.98 -22.87 -8.61
CA ASP A 454 23.47 -23.51 -7.38
C ASP A 454 24.69 -22.83 -6.72
N ASN A 455 24.84 -21.51 -6.87
CA ASN A 455 25.94 -20.75 -6.25
C ASN A 455 25.55 -20.21 -4.86
N GLN A 456 26.56 -20.01 -4.01
CA GLN A 456 26.47 -19.23 -2.78
C GLN A 456 27.05 -17.83 -3.05
N ILE A 457 26.19 -16.82 -3.17
CA ILE A 457 26.59 -15.44 -3.53
C ILE A 457 26.24 -14.53 -2.35
N THR A 458 27.17 -14.39 -1.41
CA THR A 458 26.84 -13.82 -0.09
C THR A 458 27.81 -12.75 0.39
N SER A 459 27.32 -11.77 1.15
CA SER A 459 28.16 -10.74 1.79
C SER A 459 28.97 -9.87 0.81
N ASN A 460 28.48 -9.66 -0.42
CA ASN A 460 29.11 -8.74 -1.37
C ASN A 460 28.66 -7.30 -1.06
N THR A 461 29.57 -6.33 -1.18
CA THR A 461 29.28 -4.95 -0.75
C THR A 461 28.34 -4.18 -1.68
N GLY A 462 28.17 -4.66 -2.92
CA GLY A 462 27.19 -4.20 -3.91
C GLY A 462 26.24 -5.33 -4.32
N THR A 463 25.83 -5.39 -5.59
CA THR A 463 24.87 -6.38 -6.09
C THR A 463 25.43 -7.80 -6.09
N GLY A 464 24.62 -8.78 -5.66
CA GLY A 464 24.95 -10.20 -5.74
C GLY A 464 25.07 -10.68 -7.19
N VAL A 465 23.99 -10.55 -7.97
CA VAL A 465 23.94 -10.85 -9.41
C VAL A 465 23.43 -9.65 -10.19
N ASP A 466 24.23 -9.15 -11.12
CA ASP A 466 23.96 -7.95 -11.91
C ASP A 466 23.93 -8.28 -13.41
N ILE A 467 22.77 -8.13 -14.04
CA ILE A 467 22.50 -8.45 -15.45
C ILE A 467 22.24 -7.15 -16.23
N LYS A 468 23.09 -6.85 -17.22
CA LYS A 468 23.07 -5.61 -17.99
C LYS A 468 23.06 -5.88 -19.49
N ASN A 469 22.10 -5.30 -20.21
CA ASN A 469 21.95 -5.46 -21.66
C ASN A 469 22.15 -6.91 -22.12
N SER A 470 21.52 -7.84 -21.41
CA SER A 470 21.75 -9.28 -21.53
C SER A 470 20.43 -10.04 -21.52
N ASN A 471 20.36 -11.10 -22.32
CA ASN A 471 19.10 -11.79 -22.59
C ASN A 471 19.18 -13.28 -22.27
N ASN A 472 18.02 -13.87 -21.98
CA ASN A 472 17.88 -15.31 -21.78
C ASN A 472 18.81 -15.89 -20.69
N THR A 473 19.17 -15.08 -19.68
CA THR A 473 19.93 -15.54 -18.51
C THR A 473 19.01 -16.30 -17.56
N THR A 474 19.46 -17.45 -17.06
CA THR A 474 18.78 -18.23 -16.02
C THR A 474 19.56 -18.13 -14.72
N ILE A 475 18.92 -17.62 -13.67
CA ILE A 475 19.43 -17.55 -12.30
C ILE A 475 18.60 -18.55 -11.49
N LYS A 476 19.18 -19.70 -11.12
CA LYS A 476 18.42 -20.81 -10.53
C LYS A 476 19.10 -21.49 -9.34
N GLY A 477 18.34 -21.81 -8.29
CA GLY A 477 18.85 -22.63 -7.17
C GLY A 477 19.94 -21.94 -6.33
N ASN A 478 20.17 -20.64 -6.50
CA ASN A 478 21.23 -19.92 -5.80
C ASN A 478 20.78 -19.48 -4.40
N ASN A 479 21.75 -19.36 -3.49
CA ASN A 479 21.59 -18.63 -2.25
C ASN A 479 22.25 -17.25 -2.40
N ILE A 480 21.44 -16.19 -2.39
CA ILE A 480 21.88 -14.81 -2.63
C ILE A 480 21.53 -13.97 -1.40
N SER A 481 22.47 -13.84 -0.46
CA SER A 481 22.20 -13.21 0.85
C SER A 481 23.21 -12.16 1.28
N ASP A 482 22.78 -11.24 2.13
CA ASP A 482 23.66 -10.24 2.76
C ASP A 482 24.43 -9.35 1.75
N ASN A 483 23.89 -9.14 0.55
CA ASN A 483 24.44 -8.22 -0.45
C ASN A 483 23.76 -6.84 -0.35
N GLN A 484 24.17 -5.85 -1.15
CA GLN A 484 23.40 -4.61 -1.28
C GLN A 484 22.04 -4.89 -1.92
N ASP A 485 22.04 -5.31 -3.18
CA ASP A 485 20.89 -5.86 -3.88
C ASP A 485 21.14 -7.34 -4.15
N GLY A 486 20.09 -8.16 -4.11
CA GLY A 486 20.23 -9.59 -4.42
C GLY A 486 20.49 -9.80 -5.90
N VAL A 487 19.48 -9.53 -6.72
CA VAL A 487 19.52 -9.63 -8.18
C VAL A 487 19.08 -8.32 -8.82
N GLU A 488 19.86 -7.79 -9.76
CA GLU A 488 19.50 -6.63 -10.58
C GLU A 488 19.46 -7.03 -12.07
N ILE A 489 18.40 -6.64 -12.78
CA ILE A 489 18.24 -6.82 -14.22
C ILE A 489 17.98 -5.46 -14.86
N SER A 490 18.88 -4.99 -15.71
CA SER A 490 18.87 -3.61 -16.23
C SER A 490 19.24 -3.48 -17.71
N ASP A 491 19.11 -2.25 -18.24
CA ASP A 491 19.56 -1.84 -19.57
C ASP A 491 18.94 -2.62 -20.75
N ASN A 492 17.61 -2.64 -20.85
CA ASN A 492 16.83 -3.31 -21.91
C ASN A 492 17.00 -4.83 -21.97
N SER A 493 17.34 -5.45 -20.84
CA SER A 493 17.43 -6.90 -20.71
C SER A 493 16.06 -7.58 -20.81
N ALA A 494 16.00 -8.73 -21.50
CA ALA A 494 14.75 -9.45 -21.74
C ALA A 494 14.88 -10.98 -21.73
N GLY A 495 13.78 -11.66 -21.43
CA GLY A 495 13.71 -13.12 -21.43
C GLY A 495 14.48 -13.79 -20.29
N ASN A 496 14.95 -13.02 -19.30
CA ASN A 496 15.69 -13.58 -18.17
C ASN A 496 14.74 -14.24 -17.16
N VAL A 497 15.23 -15.27 -16.49
CA VAL A 497 14.46 -16.10 -15.56
C VAL A 497 15.18 -16.18 -14.22
N VAL A 498 14.52 -15.72 -13.15
CA VAL A 498 14.95 -15.90 -11.75
C VAL A 498 14.04 -16.96 -11.14
N ASP A 499 14.57 -18.17 -10.92
CA ASP A 499 13.79 -19.38 -10.57
C ASP A 499 14.32 -20.10 -9.34
N ASP A 500 13.47 -20.46 -8.39
CA ASP A 500 13.84 -21.34 -7.26
C ASP A 500 15.10 -20.89 -6.47
N ASN A 501 15.29 -19.57 -6.30
CA ASN A 501 16.40 -19.02 -5.51
C ASN A 501 15.96 -18.67 -4.08
N THR A 502 16.92 -18.73 -3.15
CA THR A 502 16.79 -18.17 -1.80
C THR A 502 17.49 -16.82 -1.76
N ILE A 503 16.72 -15.73 -1.65
CA ILE A 503 17.21 -14.34 -1.74
C ILE A 503 16.87 -13.61 -0.45
N THR A 504 17.83 -13.49 0.46
CA THR A 504 17.56 -13.07 1.84
C THR A 504 18.48 -12.01 2.40
N ASP A 505 17.96 -11.18 3.29
CA ASP A 505 18.74 -10.25 4.13
C ASP A 505 19.65 -9.26 3.34
N ASN A 506 19.30 -8.96 2.08
CA ASN A 506 20.00 -7.94 1.29
C ASN A 506 19.61 -6.52 1.76
N GLN A 507 20.55 -5.58 1.67
CA GLN A 507 20.47 -4.25 2.30
C GLN A 507 19.55 -3.25 1.58
N ASP A 508 19.12 -3.55 0.35
CA ASP A 508 18.11 -2.82 -0.41
C ASP A 508 17.04 -3.80 -0.93
N SER A 509 17.06 -4.16 -2.21
CA SER A 509 16.03 -4.98 -2.84
C SER A 509 16.48 -6.42 -3.00
N GLY A 510 15.55 -7.37 -2.81
CA GLY A 510 15.83 -8.77 -3.13
C GLY A 510 16.03 -8.95 -4.63
N ILE A 511 15.08 -8.47 -5.42
CA ILE A 511 15.16 -8.43 -6.88
C ILE A 511 14.75 -7.04 -7.38
N GLU A 512 15.58 -6.41 -8.21
CA GLU A 512 15.26 -5.19 -8.94
C GLU A 512 15.29 -5.42 -10.46
N ILE A 513 14.25 -4.97 -11.15
CA ILE A 513 14.20 -4.89 -12.61
C ILE A 513 14.08 -3.42 -13.01
N GLN A 514 15.05 -2.92 -13.77
CA GLN A 514 15.10 -1.55 -14.25
C GLN A 514 15.12 -1.49 -15.77
N GLN A 515 14.22 -0.71 -16.37
CA GLN A 515 14.16 -0.48 -17.82
C GLN A 515 14.25 -1.77 -18.65
N SER A 516 13.58 -2.83 -18.19
CA SER A 516 13.71 -4.19 -18.73
C SER A 516 12.34 -4.88 -18.79
N GLN A 517 12.17 -5.81 -19.73
CA GLN A 517 10.85 -6.34 -20.08
C GLN A 517 10.86 -7.84 -20.38
N ASN A 518 9.70 -8.48 -20.30
CA ASN A 518 9.55 -9.92 -20.60
C ASN A 518 10.44 -10.84 -19.74
N ASN A 519 10.73 -10.44 -18.51
CA ASN A 519 11.47 -11.27 -17.54
C ASN A 519 10.51 -12.03 -16.62
N GLN A 520 10.97 -13.17 -16.10
CA GLN A 520 10.18 -14.06 -15.24
C GLN A 520 10.86 -14.22 -13.88
N ILE A 521 10.14 -13.86 -12.82
CA ILE A 521 10.54 -14.11 -11.43
C ILE A 521 9.58 -15.16 -10.88
N LYS A 522 10.05 -16.39 -10.63
CA LYS A 522 9.18 -17.48 -10.21
C LYS A 522 9.76 -18.39 -9.13
N GLN A 523 8.89 -18.92 -8.29
CA GLN A 523 9.22 -19.94 -7.28
C GLN A 523 10.36 -19.56 -6.30
N ASN A 524 10.69 -18.27 -6.16
CA ASN A 524 11.76 -17.82 -5.27
C ASN A 524 11.25 -17.66 -3.82
N THR A 525 12.16 -17.91 -2.86
CA THR A 525 11.98 -17.53 -1.45
C THR A 525 12.71 -16.22 -1.20
N ILE A 526 11.96 -15.13 -1.07
CA ILE A 526 12.47 -13.76 -0.95
C ILE A 526 12.15 -13.26 0.46
N HIS A 527 13.17 -13.12 1.31
CA HIS A 527 12.97 -12.89 2.74
C HIS A 527 13.82 -11.77 3.32
N ASN A 528 13.24 -10.89 4.15
CA ASN A 528 13.96 -9.89 4.95
C ASN A 528 14.88 -8.91 4.20
N ASN A 529 14.73 -8.75 2.89
CA ASN A 529 15.43 -7.68 2.15
C ASN A 529 14.92 -6.31 2.63
N VAL A 530 15.82 -5.39 2.95
CA VAL A 530 15.51 -4.22 3.79
C VAL A 530 14.42 -3.34 3.18
N GLN A 531 14.50 -3.01 1.89
CA GLN A 531 13.55 -2.12 1.22
C GLN A 531 12.43 -2.89 0.53
N ASN A 532 12.74 -3.62 -0.53
CA ASN A 532 11.74 -4.29 -1.37
C ASN A 532 12.02 -5.79 -1.47
N GLY A 533 10.96 -6.59 -1.50
CA GLY A 533 11.08 -7.98 -1.94
C GLY A 533 11.42 -8.00 -3.42
N ILE A 534 10.52 -7.42 -4.23
CA ILE A 534 10.70 -7.25 -5.67
C ILE A 534 10.36 -5.81 -6.06
N LYS A 535 11.19 -5.17 -6.87
CA LYS A 535 11.00 -3.81 -7.40
C LYS A 535 11.10 -3.81 -8.92
N LEU A 536 10.11 -3.20 -9.58
CA LEU A 536 10.10 -2.94 -11.02
C LEU A 536 10.06 -1.43 -11.25
N ASN A 537 11.06 -0.92 -11.97
CA ASN A 537 11.18 0.48 -12.34
C ASN A 537 11.24 0.63 -13.86
N GLN A 538 10.26 1.33 -14.46
CA GLN A 538 10.14 1.49 -15.91
C GLN A 538 10.19 0.15 -16.67
N SER A 539 9.61 -0.90 -16.09
CA SER A 539 9.79 -2.28 -16.53
C SER A 539 8.44 -2.94 -16.80
N ASN A 540 8.12 -3.13 -18.07
CA ASN A 540 6.81 -3.58 -18.53
C ASN A 540 6.80 -5.07 -18.86
N GLU A 541 5.59 -5.67 -18.88
CA GLU A 541 5.37 -7.03 -19.42
C GLU A 541 6.20 -8.13 -18.72
N ASN A 542 6.56 -7.94 -17.45
CA ASN A 542 7.23 -8.95 -16.64
C ASN A 542 6.22 -9.82 -15.87
N SER A 543 6.65 -11.03 -15.50
CA SER A 543 5.84 -11.99 -14.75
C SER A 543 6.46 -12.31 -13.39
N ILE A 544 5.70 -12.12 -12.32
CA ILE A 544 6.04 -12.48 -10.94
C ILE A 544 5.09 -13.59 -10.49
N ASN A 545 5.57 -14.83 -10.45
CA ASN A 545 4.72 -16.01 -10.27
C ASN A 545 5.17 -17.00 -9.19
N GLY A 546 4.30 -17.35 -8.24
CA GLY A 546 4.59 -18.45 -7.32
C GLY A 546 5.71 -18.18 -6.30
N ASN A 547 6.07 -16.91 -6.06
CA ASN A 547 7.12 -16.54 -5.12
C ASN A 547 6.58 -16.43 -3.69
N ASN A 548 7.42 -16.73 -2.70
CA ASN A 548 7.16 -16.48 -1.29
C ASN A 548 7.94 -15.23 -0.84
N ILE A 549 7.23 -14.11 -0.69
CA ILE A 549 7.81 -12.79 -0.42
C ILE A 549 7.42 -12.36 1.01
N ASN A 550 8.40 -12.22 1.91
CA ASN A 550 8.13 -11.92 3.31
C ASN A 550 9.21 -11.05 3.98
N GLY A 551 8.82 -10.13 4.85
CA GLY A 551 9.74 -9.46 5.79
C GLY A 551 10.42 -8.19 5.26
N SER A 552 10.25 -7.86 3.98
CA SER A 552 10.67 -6.58 3.41
C SER A 552 9.76 -5.42 3.79
N ASN A 553 10.22 -4.17 3.66
CA ASN A 553 9.37 -2.99 3.90
C ASN A 553 8.21 -2.95 2.91
N VAL A 554 8.51 -3.17 1.62
CA VAL A 554 7.54 -3.36 0.56
C VAL A 554 7.66 -4.77 0.00
N GLY A 555 6.54 -5.47 -0.21
CA GLY A 555 6.56 -6.79 -0.85
C GLY A 555 6.91 -6.69 -2.33
N VAL A 556 6.03 -6.02 -3.11
CA VAL A 556 6.23 -5.72 -4.53
C VAL A 556 6.05 -4.22 -4.79
N ASP A 557 7.04 -3.55 -5.37
CA ASP A 557 6.96 -2.14 -5.78
C ASP A 557 6.98 -2.01 -7.30
N LEU A 558 5.92 -1.41 -7.88
CA LEU A 558 5.79 -1.10 -9.30
C LEU A 558 5.86 0.42 -9.50
N GLN A 559 6.88 0.87 -10.23
CA GLN A 559 7.11 2.28 -10.53
C GLN A 559 7.17 2.48 -12.05
N ASN A 560 6.19 3.20 -12.60
CA ASN A 560 6.05 3.42 -14.05
C ASN A 560 6.13 2.12 -14.88
N SER A 561 5.58 1.02 -14.34
CA SER A 561 5.77 -0.34 -14.82
C SER A 561 4.41 -0.96 -15.14
N ASN A 562 4.09 -1.06 -16.44
CA ASN A 562 2.77 -1.41 -16.95
C ASN A 562 2.68 -2.87 -17.40
N TYR A 563 1.46 -3.38 -17.43
CA TYR A 563 1.13 -4.70 -18.01
C TYR A 563 1.92 -5.89 -17.43
N ASN A 564 2.37 -5.79 -16.18
CA ASN A 564 3.00 -6.90 -15.46
C ASN A 564 1.94 -7.84 -14.88
N ILE A 565 2.31 -9.11 -14.71
CA ILE A 565 1.45 -10.16 -14.15
C ILE A 565 2.01 -10.58 -12.79
N ILE A 566 1.24 -10.40 -11.73
CA ILE A 566 1.59 -10.80 -10.36
C ILE A 566 0.57 -11.85 -9.93
N THR A 567 0.96 -13.12 -9.92
CA THR A 567 0.00 -14.21 -9.65
C THR A 567 0.57 -15.41 -8.91
N GLY A 568 -0.23 -16.05 -8.06
CA GLY A 568 0.19 -17.24 -7.31
C GLY A 568 1.23 -16.99 -6.22
N ASN A 569 1.54 -15.73 -5.89
CA ASN A 569 2.56 -15.41 -4.88
C ASN A 569 1.95 -15.39 -3.48
N THR A 570 2.74 -15.75 -2.47
CA THR A 570 2.44 -15.48 -1.06
C THR A 570 3.19 -14.21 -0.64
N ILE A 571 2.45 -13.16 -0.28
CA ILE A 571 3.02 -11.82 -0.03
C ILE A 571 2.71 -11.37 1.40
N SER A 572 3.77 -11.09 2.16
CA SER A 572 3.79 -10.48 3.49
C SER A 572 4.85 -9.38 3.51
N ALA A 573 4.59 -8.27 4.18
CA ALA A 573 5.53 -7.15 4.26
C ALA A 573 5.38 -6.39 5.59
N LYS A 574 6.36 -5.54 5.89
CA LYS A 574 6.34 -4.69 7.10
C LYS A 574 5.44 -3.46 6.91
N SER A 575 5.44 -2.83 5.73
CA SER A 575 4.72 -1.56 5.49
C SER A 575 3.70 -1.63 4.36
N LEU A 576 4.09 -2.04 3.15
CA LEU A 576 3.21 -2.15 1.99
C LEU A 576 3.36 -3.53 1.36
N LEU A 577 2.26 -4.19 1.05
CA LEU A 577 2.28 -5.50 0.39
C LEU A 577 2.56 -5.32 -1.10
N ILE A 578 1.80 -4.43 -1.75
CA ILE A 578 2.00 -4.05 -3.13
C ILE A 578 1.89 -2.53 -3.25
N LYS A 579 2.91 -1.89 -3.80
CA LYS A 579 2.91 -0.46 -4.14
C LYS A 579 2.86 -0.33 -5.66
N SER A 580 1.97 0.52 -6.17
CA SER A 580 1.75 0.69 -7.61
C SER A 580 1.65 2.17 -7.96
N ALA A 581 2.78 2.78 -8.30
CA ALA A 581 2.89 4.19 -8.68
C ALA A 581 2.96 4.32 -10.21
N ASN A 582 2.02 5.06 -10.81
CA ASN A 582 1.95 5.31 -12.26
C ASN A 582 2.05 4.05 -13.12
N SER A 583 1.48 2.94 -12.63
CA SER A 583 1.67 1.59 -13.18
C SER A 583 0.31 1.00 -13.56
N LEU A 584 -0.06 1.13 -14.83
CA LEU A 584 -1.38 0.78 -15.39
C LEU A 584 -1.38 -0.61 -16.04
N GLY A 585 -2.57 -1.22 -16.12
CA GLY A 585 -2.77 -2.49 -16.83
C GLY A 585 -2.14 -3.71 -16.16
N ASN A 586 -1.60 -3.58 -14.94
CA ASN A 586 -1.05 -4.71 -14.19
C ASN A 586 -2.17 -5.66 -13.72
N THR A 587 -1.91 -6.97 -13.82
CA THR A 587 -2.86 -8.01 -13.38
C THR A 587 -2.38 -8.64 -12.09
N ILE A 588 -3.08 -8.37 -10.99
CA ILE A 588 -2.76 -8.88 -9.65
C ILE A 588 -3.87 -9.85 -9.23
N THR A 589 -3.65 -11.15 -9.38
CA THR A 589 -4.69 -12.17 -9.16
C THR A 589 -4.13 -13.43 -8.51
N ASN A 590 -4.95 -14.18 -7.78
CA ASN A 590 -4.55 -15.45 -7.16
C ASN A 590 -3.31 -15.37 -6.24
N ASN A 591 -3.05 -14.22 -5.62
CA ASN A 591 -1.98 -14.08 -4.62
C ASN A 591 -2.57 -14.30 -3.22
N GLN A 592 -1.84 -15.02 -2.36
CA GLN A 592 -2.15 -15.13 -0.94
C GLN A 592 -1.57 -13.91 -0.22
N ILE A 593 -2.43 -13.09 0.37
CA ILE A 593 -2.04 -11.82 0.99
C ILE A 593 -2.10 -11.94 2.51
N ILE A 594 -0.94 -11.75 3.15
CA ILE A 594 -0.77 -11.90 4.59
C ILE A 594 -0.49 -10.53 5.21
N PHE A 595 -1.45 -10.03 5.99
CA PHE A 595 -1.41 -8.73 6.64
C PHE A 595 -0.76 -8.84 8.02
N ASN A 596 0.18 -7.95 8.34
CA ASN A 596 0.62 -7.79 9.71
C ASN A 596 -0.45 -7.07 10.55
N ILE A 597 -0.39 -7.22 11.88
CA ILE A 597 -1.38 -6.62 12.78
C ILE A 597 -1.45 -5.08 12.63
N PRO A 598 -0.32 -4.34 12.64
CA PRO A 598 -0.35 -2.88 12.46
C PRO A 598 -1.07 -2.40 11.19
N MET A 599 -0.92 -3.08 10.05
CA MET A 599 -1.63 -2.73 8.82
C MET A 599 -3.14 -2.77 9.02
N VAL A 600 -3.65 -3.84 9.64
CA VAL A 600 -5.10 -4.00 9.90
C VAL A 600 -5.59 -2.98 10.91
N THR A 601 -4.86 -2.76 12.02
CA THR A 601 -5.30 -1.84 13.06
C THR A 601 -5.25 -0.38 12.61
N ASN A 602 -4.28 0.01 11.77
CA ASN A 602 -4.22 1.35 11.18
C ASN A 602 -5.39 1.61 10.23
N ALA A 603 -5.66 0.67 9.31
CA ALA A 603 -6.83 0.74 8.43
C ALA A 603 -8.15 0.81 9.22
N ALA A 604 -8.21 0.15 10.38
CA ALA A 604 -9.35 0.20 11.29
C ALA A 604 -9.56 1.60 11.88
N GLY A 605 -8.48 2.30 12.22
CA GLY A 605 -8.52 3.71 12.61
C GLY A 605 -9.06 4.60 11.48
N GLU A 606 -8.59 4.39 10.24
CA GLU A 606 -9.08 5.13 9.06
C GLU A 606 -10.58 4.93 8.82
N VAL A 607 -11.07 3.68 8.95
CA VAL A 607 -12.50 3.38 8.83
C VAL A 607 -13.30 4.03 9.96
N ALA A 608 -12.80 4.06 11.19
CA ALA A 608 -13.48 4.76 12.29
C ALA A 608 -13.67 6.25 11.95
N VAL A 609 -12.60 6.92 11.53
CA VAL A 609 -12.62 8.34 11.14
C VAL A 609 -13.55 8.57 9.94
N PHE A 610 -13.50 7.69 8.93
CA PHE A 610 -14.38 7.80 7.76
C PHE A 610 -15.86 7.74 8.17
N VAL A 611 -16.24 6.76 9.01
CA VAL A 611 -17.62 6.60 9.47
C VAL A 611 -18.08 7.82 10.26
N GLU A 612 -17.21 8.39 11.08
CA GLU A 612 -17.53 9.54 11.92
C GLU A 612 -17.69 10.84 11.13
N ILE A 613 -17.10 10.93 9.95
CA ILE A 613 -17.24 12.08 9.03
C ILE A 613 -18.42 11.88 8.07
N ASN A 614 -18.58 10.67 7.54
CA ASN A 614 -19.50 10.39 6.43
C ASN A 614 -20.79 9.71 6.86
N HIS A 615 -20.89 9.30 8.12
CA HIS A 615 -22.06 8.63 8.72
C HIS A 615 -22.48 7.36 7.97
N ARG A 616 -21.53 6.70 7.31
CA ARG A 616 -21.69 5.44 6.56
C ARG A 616 -20.37 4.68 6.50
N LEU A 617 -20.41 3.38 6.19
CA LEU A 617 -19.21 2.63 5.86
C LEU A 617 -18.66 3.05 4.48
N PRO A 618 -17.33 2.98 4.27
CA PRO A 618 -16.78 3.05 2.92
C PRO A 618 -17.10 1.76 2.16
N ASP A 619 -17.07 1.78 0.82
CA ASP A 619 -17.32 0.57 0.03
C ASP A 619 -16.18 -0.46 0.16
N ASN A 620 -14.96 0.04 0.29
CA ASN A 620 -13.73 -0.72 0.48
C ASN A 620 -12.68 0.11 1.25
N ILE A 621 -11.63 -0.56 1.71
CA ILE A 621 -10.47 0.06 2.38
C ILE A 621 -9.19 -0.48 1.77
N ILE A 622 -8.19 0.38 1.58
CA ILE A 622 -6.88 -0.03 1.09
C ILE A 622 -6.02 -0.39 2.31
N ILE A 623 -5.51 -1.62 2.35
CA ILE A 623 -4.63 -2.10 3.42
C ILE A 623 -3.33 -2.56 2.78
N GLY A 624 -2.21 -1.92 3.11
CA GLY A 624 -0.90 -2.27 2.51
C GLY A 624 -0.89 -2.21 0.98
N GLY A 625 -1.70 -1.34 0.38
CA GLY A 625 -1.86 -1.21 -1.08
C GLY A 625 -2.81 -2.22 -1.74
N ILE A 626 -3.45 -3.09 -0.95
CA ILE A 626 -4.45 -4.05 -1.41
C ILE A 626 -5.85 -3.51 -1.14
N ASN A 627 -6.73 -3.56 -2.14
CA ASN A 627 -8.12 -3.17 -1.99
C ASN A 627 -8.92 -4.28 -1.26
N VAL A 628 -9.43 -3.98 -0.07
CA VAL A 628 -10.15 -4.92 0.80
C VAL A 628 -11.61 -4.51 0.96
N SER A 629 -12.53 -5.41 0.61
CA SER A 629 -13.97 -5.19 0.80
C SER A 629 -14.35 -5.14 2.29
N MET A 630 -15.40 -4.40 2.65
CA MET A 630 -15.87 -4.32 4.04
C MET A 630 -16.20 -5.68 4.68
N PRO A 631 -16.77 -6.69 3.98
CA PRO A 631 -16.94 -8.04 4.53
C PRO A 631 -15.61 -8.68 4.88
N SER A 632 -14.64 -8.68 3.95
CA SER A 632 -13.29 -9.18 4.20
C SER A 632 -12.60 -8.42 5.33
N PHE A 633 -12.85 -7.12 5.44
CA PHE A 633 -12.34 -6.30 6.53
C PHE A 633 -12.91 -6.69 7.90
N LEU A 634 -14.22 -6.94 8.01
CA LEU A 634 -14.83 -7.48 9.24
C LEU A 634 -14.17 -8.79 9.68
N ARG A 635 -13.83 -9.66 8.72
CA ARG A 635 -13.11 -10.90 9.01
C ARG A 635 -11.72 -10.61 9.59
N LEU A 636 -10.97 -9.67 9.01
CA LEU A 636 -9.65 -9.26 9.54
C LEU A 636 -9.78 -8.68 10.94
N LEU A 637 -10.70 -7.73 11.15
CA LEU A 637 -10.96 -7.07 12.43
C LEU A 637 -11.23 -8.08 13.56
N THR A 638 -12.10 -9.05 13.29
CA THR A 638 -12.46 -10.08 14.27
C THR A 638 -11.31 -11.06 14.57
N THR A 639 -10.52 -11.42 13.55
CA THR A 639 -9.30 -12.25 13.75
C THR A 639 -8.29 -11.54 14.62
N VAL A 640 -7.95 -10.31 14.25
CA VAL A 640 -6.92 -9.52 14.94
C VAL A 640 -7.33 -9.24 16.37
N THR A 641 -8.64 -9.07 16.63
CA THR A 641 -9.17 -8.96 18.00
C THR A 641 -8.87 -10.23 18.83
N GLN A 642 -9.14 -11.43 18.28
CA GLN A 642 -8.82 -12.69 18.97
C GLN A 642 -7.31 -12.86 19.19
N LYS A 643 -6.50 -12.57 18.16
CA LYS A 643 -5.06 -12.70 18.20
C LYS A 643 -4.43 -11.81 19.28
N ILE A 644 -4.73 -10.51 19.27
CA ILE A 644 -4.22 -9.56 20.27
C ILE A 644 -4.67 -9.97 21.68
N TYR A 645 -5.93 -10.40 21.85
CA TYR A 645 -6.42 -10.87 23.16
C TYR A 645 -5.64 -12.09 23.68
N ASN A 646 -5.21 -12.98 22.79
CA ASN A 646 -4.41 -14.16 23.11
C ASN A 646 -2.89 -13.90 23.10
N ASN A 647 -2.46 -12.64 22.99
CA ASN A 647 -1.06 -12.24 22.87
C ASN A 647 -0.33 -12.89 21.66
N ASP A 648 -1.08 -13.22 20.61
CA ASP A 648 -0.57 -13.69 19.33
C ASP A 648 -0.37 -12.48 18.40
N LEU A 649 0.89 -12.20 18.05
CA LEU A 649 1.26 -11.08 17.17
C LEU A 649 1.58 -11.51 15.74
N THR A 650 1.32 -12.77 15.39
CA THR A 650 1.60 -13.29 14.04
C THR A 650 0.66 -12.70 12.99
N SER A 651 1.16 -12.56 11.77
CA SER A 651 0.40 -12.02 10.62
C SER A 651 -0.85 -12.86 10.29
N VAL A 652 -1.80 -12.25 9.58
CA VAL A 652 -3.13 -12.80 9.28
C VAL A 652 -3.33 -12.88 7.78
N ASP A 653 -3.66 -14.07 7.29
CA ASP A 653 -4.01 -14.30 5.89
C ASP A 653 -5.44 -13.84 5.57
N LEU A 654 -5.62 -13.17 4.42
CA LEU A 654 -6.92 -12.96 3.82
C LEU A 654 -7.23 -14.10 2.85
N VAL A 655 -7.70 -15.21 3.41
CA VAL A 655 -7.94 -16.46 2.67
C VAL A 655 -9.07 -16.32 1.63
N SER A 656 -9.95 -15.31 1.72
CA SER A 656 -11.20 -15.30 0.94
C SER A 656 -11.85 -13.93 0.73
N ASN A 657 -12.53 -13.80 -0.41
CA ASN A 657 -13.49 -12.72 -0.68
C ASN A 657 -14.86 -13.09 -0.09
N TYR A 658 -15.21 -12.50 1.06
CA TYR A 658 -16.49 -12.75 1.73
C TYR A 658 -17.62 -11.96 1.07
N ARG A 659 -18.79 -12.60 0.88
CA ARG A 659 -19.98 -11.90 0.37
C ARG A 659 -20.53 -10.90 1.39
N VAL A 660 -21.12 -9.82 0.90
CA VAL A 660 -21.77 -8.78 1.73
C VAL A 660 -23.00 -9.32 2.46
N ALA A 661 -23.29 -8.75 3.64
CA ALA A 661 -24.54 -9.01 4.36
C ALA A 661 -25.75 -8.56 3.51
N VAL A 662 -26.84 -9.34 3.52
CA VAL A 662 -27.99 -9.16 2.60
C VAL A 662 -29.17 -8.43 3.22
N SER A 663 -29.29 -8.43 4.54
CA SER A 663 -30.38 -7.76 5.28
C SER A 663 -29.89 -7.40 6.69
N PRO A 664 -28.92 -6.49 6.80
CA PRO A 664 -28.38 -6.08 8.08
C PRO A 664 -29.47 -5.47 8.97
N ARG A 665 -29.37 -5.72 10.29
CA ARG A 665 -30.32 -5.21 11.29
C ARG A 665 -29.57 -4.78 12.55
N ASP A 666 -29.89 -3.61 13.08
CA ASP A 666 -29.32 -3.12 14.33
C ASP A 666 -30.42 -2.60 15.27
N ASN A 667 -30.36 -2.97 16.55
CA ASN A 667 -31.18 -2.41 17.61
C ASN A 667 -30.40 -2.21 18.91
N GLN A 668 -29.10 -1.95 18.79
CA GLN A 668 -28.24 -1.75 19.96
C GLN A 668 -28.68 -0.52 20.74
N LYS A 669 -28.62 -0.58 22.07
CA LYS A 669 -28.80 0.59 22.93
C LYS A 669 -27.46 1.24 23.20
N VAL A 670 -27.49 2.54 23.50
CA VAL A 670 -26.30 3.25 23.99
C VAL A 670 -25.81 2.58 25.27
N GLY A 671 -24.55 2.16 25.29
CA GLY A 671 -23.94 1.50 26.44
C GLY A 671 -22.51 1.05 26.15
N TYR A 672 -21.96 0.22 27.03
CA TYR A 672 -20.59 -0.27 26.92
C TYR A 672 -20.55 -1.80 26.81
N LEU A 673 -19.70 -2.31 25.92
CA LEU A 673 -19.31 -3.72 25.88
C LEU A 673 -17.95 -3.91 26.53
N SER A 674 -17.83 -4.89 27.41
CA SER A 674 -16.55 -5.29 28.01
C SER A 674 -15.65 -6.01 27.01
N VAL A 675 -14.33 -6.02 27.27
CA VAL A 675 -13.34 -6.80 26.49
C VAL A 675 -13.72 -8.27 26.34
N SER A 676 -14.15 -8.93 27.40
CA SER A 676 -14.63 -10.31 27.34
C SER A 676 -15.83 -10.49 26.41
N SER A 677 -16.73 -9.50 26.35
CA SER A 677 -17.93 -9.55 25.53
C SER A 677 -17.61 -9.37 24.04
N TYR A 678 -16.88 -8.32 23.67
CA TYR A 678 -16.58 -8.08 22.25
C TYR A 678 -15.57 -9.11 21.70
N VAL A 679 -14.63 -9.62 22.50
CA VAL A 679 -13.75 -10.73 22.09
C VAL A 679 -14.58 -11.99 21.82
N SER A 680 -15.54 -12.34 22.69
CA SER A 680 -16.43 -13.49 22.46
C SER A 680 -17.29 -13.34 21.19
N ILE A 681 -17.79 -12.13 20.92
CA ILE A 681 -18.53 -11.81 19.70
C ILE A 681 -17.62 -11.97 18.48
N ALA A 682 -16.38 -11.47 18.52
CA ALA A 682 -15.42 -11.56 17.42
C ALA A 682 -15.19 -13.01 16.99
N GLY A 683 -14.90 -13.90 17.95
CA GLY A 683 -14.69 -15.32 17.66
C GLY A 683 -15.94 -16.02 17.08
N ARG A 684 -17.15 -15.59 17.46
CA ARG A 684 -18.41 -16.14 16.90
C ARG A 684 -18.66 -15.63 15.48
N VAL A 685 -18.44 -14.35 15.22
CA VAL A 685 -18.56 -13.74 13.88
C VAL A 685 -17.56 -14.39 12.94
N GLN A 686 -16.30 -14.55 13.36
CA GLN A 686 -15.27 -15.28 12.62
C GLN A 686 -15.75 -16.67 12.20
N ARG A 687 -16.18 -17.51 13.15
CA ARG A 687 -16.65 -18.88 12.85
C ARG A 687 -17.86 -18.90 11.91
N TYR A 688 -18.75 -17.92 12.02
CA TYR A 688 -19.88 -17.79 11.09
C TYR A 688 -19.38 -17.49 9.67
N MET A 689 -18.49 -16.52 9.53
CA MET A 689 -17.96 -16.10 8.24
C MET A 689 -17.17 -17.24 7.58
N ASP A 690 -16.27 -17.91 8.32
CA ASP A 690 -15.50 -19.06 7.84
C ASP A 690 -16.42 -20.18 7.32
N ARG A 691 -17.57 -20.39 7.98
CA ARG A 691 -18.51 -21.45 7.62
C ARG A 691 -19.36 -21.12 6.39
N TYR A 692 -19.77 -19.86 6.22
CA TYR A 692 -20.79 -19.48 5.24
C TYR A 692 -20.28 -18.59 4.11
N MET A 693 -19.04 -18.11 4.19
CA MET A 693 -18.39 -17.24 3.19
C MET A 693 -19.20 -15.95 2.93
N VAL A 694 -19.89 -15.45 3.97
CA VAL A 694 -20.72 -14.25 3.94
C VAL A 694 -20.65 -13.54 5.29
N ALA A 695 -20.64 -12.21 5.29
CA ALA A 695 -20.75 -11.43 6.51
C ALA A 695 -22.13 -11.63 7.17
N PRO A 696 -22.22 -11.70 8.51
CA PRO A 696 -23.50 -11.82 9.19
C PRO A 696 -24.31 -10.53 9.07
N ASN A 697 -25.63 -10.65 8.94
CA ASN A 697 -26.54 -9.49 9.03
C ASN A 697 -26.46 -8.81 10.41
N TYR A 698 -26.23 -9.59 11.46
CA TYR A 698 -26.04 -9.14 12.83
C TYR A 698 -25.43 -10.23 13.72
N SER A 699 -24.93 -9.85 14.90
CA SER A 699 -24.65 -10.74 16.03
C SER A 699 -25.74 -10.60 17.10
N SER A 700 -26.17 -11.72 17.68
CA SER A 700 -27.20 -11.76 18.75
C SER A 700 -26.63 -11.90 20.15
N TYR A 701 -25.33 -11.63 20.32
CA TYR A 701 -24.59 -11.92 21.54
C TYR A 701 -24.15 -10.67 22.31
N SER A 702 -24.66 -9.50 21.92
CA SER A 702 -24.50 -8.26 22.68
C SER A 702 -25.45 -8.21 23.87
N THR A 703 -25.01 -7.60 24.97
CA THR A 703 -25.86 -7.30 26.14
C THR A 703 -26.69 -6.03 25.97
N LEU A 704 -26.44 -5.24 24.92
CA LEU A 704 -27.07 -3.93 24.69
C LEU A 704 -28.30 -4.00 23.77
N GLY A 705 -28.49 -5.10 23.04
CA GLY A 705 -29.60 -5.30 22.11
C GLY A 705 -29.51 -6.64 21.39
N SER A 706 -30.63 -7.12 20.85
CA SER A 706 -30.75 -8.43 20.20
C SER A 706 -30.05 -8.54 18.84
N TYR A 707 -29.84 -7.41 18.15
CA TYR A 707 -29.27 -7.34 16.81
C TYR A 707 -28.14 -6.32 16.81
N PHE A 708 -26.91 -6.81 16.82
CA PHE A 708 -25.72 -5.99 16.66
C PHE A 708 -25.31 -6.04 15.18
N GLY A 709 -25.70 -5.02 14.42
CA GLY A 709 -25.73 -5.05 12.96
C GLY A 709 -24.35 -5.10 12.30
N TYR A 710 -24.32 -5.55 11.05
CA TYR A 710 -23.10 -5.66 10.22
C TYR A 710 -22.25 -4.38 10.23
N GLU A 711 -22.87 -3.24 9.98
CA GLU A 711 -22.20 -1.95 9.90
C GLU A 711 -21.64 -1.52 11.25
N ASN A 712 -22.44 -1.73 12.30
CA ASN A 712 -22.08 -1.39 13.67
C ASN A 712 -20.98 -2.30 14.22
N LEU A 713 -20.94 -3.57 13.81
CA LEU A 713 -19.83 -4.48 14.11
C LEU A 713 -18.52 -3.92 13.56
N ILE A 714 -18.47 -3.58 12.27
CA ILE A 714 -17.27 -3.01 11.63
C ILE A 714 -16.86 -1.73 12.36
N TYR A 715 -17.77 -0.77 12.52
CA TYR A 715 -17.47 0.50 13.18
C TYR A 715 -17.00 0.31 14.64
N THR A 716 -17.62 -0.60 15.40
CA THR A 716 -17.21 -0.84 16.79
C THR A 716 -15.81 -1.46 16.87
N TYR A 717 -15.48 -2.47 16.04
CA TYR A 717 -14.11 -3.01 16.02
C TYR A 717 -13.09 -2.00 15.47
N SER A 718 -13.49 -1.14 14.54
CA SER A 718 -12.67 -0.02 14.09
C SER A 718 -12.31 0.93 15.24
N LYS A 719 -13.28 1.32 16.08
CA LYS A 719 -13.02 2.12 17.30
C LYS A 719 -12.14 1.41 18.33
N ILE A 720 -12.33 0.09 18.50
CA ILE A 720 -11.49 -0.73 19.37
C ILE A 720 -10.02 -0.59 18.93
N PHE A 721 -9.75 -0.68 17.63
CA PHE A 721 -8.39 -0.57 17.12
C PHE A 721 -7.84 0.85 17.05
N ALA A 722 -8.67 1.86 16.86
CA ALA A 722 -8.28 3.26 17.06
C ALA A 722 -7.76 3.47 18.49
N THR A 723 -8.45 2.90 19.49
CA THR A 723 -8.01 2.94 20.89
C THR A 723 -6.74 2.13 21.11
N TYR A 724 -6.70 0.88 20.62
CA TYR A 724 -5.51 0.01 20.72
C TYR A 724 -4.27 0.65 20.10
N ASN A 725 -4.40 1.34 18.96
CA ASN A 725 -3.26 2.00 18.33
C ASN A 725 -2.65 3.08 19.22
N ALA A 726 -3.47 3.79 20.00
CA ALA A 726 -3.03 4.80 20.96
C ALA A 726 -2.47 4.20 22.27
N THR A 727 -3.09 3.14 22.79
CA THR A 727 -2.78 2.60 24.13
C THR A 727 -1.93 1.32 24.13
N LYS A 728 -1.76 0.71 22.95
CA LYS A 728 -1.19 -0.64 22.73
C LYS A 728 -1.85 -1.74 23.57
N THR A 729 -3.08 -1.51 24.03
CA THR A 729 -3.88 -2.44 24.83
C THR A 729 -5.32 -2.42 24.38
N LEU A 730 -5.96 -3.59 24.30
CA LEU A 730 -7.39 -3.64 23.96
C LEU A 730 -8.20 -2.91 25.03
N PRO A 731 -9.13 -2.02 24.66
CA PRO A 731 -9.89 -1.23 25.62
C PRO A 731 -10.75 -2.12 26.52
N VAL A 732 -10.68 -1.90 27.84
CA VAL A 732 -11.46 -2.67 28.82
C VAL A 732 -12.96 -2.61 28.51
N ASN A 733 -13.43 -1.44 28.06
CA ASN A 733 -14.79 -1.20 27.61
C ASN A 733 -14.79 -0.39 26.31
N VAL A 734 -15.70 -0.69 25.40
CA VAL A 734 -15.97 0.12 24.19
C VAL A 734 -17.41 0.59 24.21
N GLN A 735 -17.64 1.87 23.88
CA GLN A 735 -18.99 2.42 23.75
C GLN A 735 -19.62 1.98 22.43
N VAL A 736 -20.85 1.48 22.51
CA VAL A 736 -21.70 1.13 21.37
C VAL A 736 -22.94 2.01 21.39
N VAL A 737 -23.35 2.47 20.22
CA VAL A 737 -24.59 3.21 19.96
C VAL A 737 -25.36 2.47 18.84
N PRO A 738 -26.69 2.63 18.72
CA PRO A 738 -27.41 2.07 17.58
C PRO A 738 -26.84 2.56 16.25
N TRP A 739 -26.84 1.74 15.20
CA TRP A 739 -26.32 2.17 13.89
C TRP A 739 -27.07 3.39 13.34
N SER A 740 -28.39 3.43 13.51
CA SER A 740 -29.22 4.58 13.14
C SER A 740 -28.83 5.86 13.88
N PHE A 741 -28.15 5.77 15.03
CA PHE A 741 -27.61 6.94 15.71
C PHE A 741 -26.39 7.49 14.97
N VAL A 742 -25.51 6.61 14.48
CA VAL A 742 -24.32 7.00 13.69
C VAL A 742 -24.74 7.65 12.38
N GLU A 743 -25.70 7.06 11.67
CA GLU A 743 -26.22 7.59 10.39
C GLU A 743 -26.81 9.00 10.52
N ASN A 744 -27.37 9.31 11.68
CA ASN A 744 -28.09 10.55 11.94
C ASN A 744 -27.37 11.44 12.95
N PHE A 745 -26.08 11.20 13.23
CA PHE A 745 -25.32 11.98 14.20
C PHE A 745 -25.19 13.44 13.73
N VAL A 746 -25.35 14.38 14.65
CA VAL A 746 -25.37 15.82 14.34
C VAL A 746 -24.26 16.56 15.06
N GLY A 747 -23.86 16.07 16.23
CA GLY A 747 -22.81 16.68 17.03
C GLY A 747 -22.97 16.41 18.51
N SER A 748 -21.91 16.75 19.24
CA SER A 748 -21.89 16.82 20.70
C SER A 748 -21.83 18.28 21.12
N PHE A 749 -22.82 18.73 21.87
CA PHE A 749 -22.99 20.15 22.22
C PHE A 749 -22.82 20.34 23.72
N GLY A 750 -21.99 21.31 24.14
CA GLY A 750 -21.84 21.68 25.53
C GLY A 750 -23.04 22.47 26.05
N VAL A 751 -23.05 22.71 27.36
CA VAL A 751 -24.11 23.50 28.00
C VAL A 751 -24.05 24.93 27.51
N ASP A 752 -22.87 25.54 27.46
CA ASP A 752 -22.70 26.95 27.09
C ASP A 752 -23.10 27.20 25.63
N GLU A 753 -22.66 26.36 24.67
CA GLU A 753 -23.05 26.54 23.26
C GLU A 753 -24.56 26.32 23.06
N THR A 754 -25.18 25.43 23.84
CA THR A 754 -26.63 25.23 23.81
C THR A 754 -27.36 26.45 24.39
N VAL A 755 -26.82 27.03 25.46
CA VAL A 755 -27.37 28.22 26.10
C VAL A 755 -27.27 29.43 25.17
N ASP A 756 -26.14 29.63 24.48
CA ASP A 756 -25.99 30.72 23.50
C ASP A 756 -27.00 30.59 22.35
N ALA A 757 -27.15 29.38 21.81
CA ALA A 757 -28.17 29.09 20.80
C ALA A 757 -29.59 29.34 21.32
N ALA A 758 -29.87 29.01 22.59
CA ALA A 758 -31.14 29.26 23.25
C ALA A 758 -31.41 30.77 23.44
N CYS A 759 -30.41 31.55 23.85
CA CYS A 759 -30.52 33.00 23.96
C CYS A 759 -30.88 33.63 22.60
N TRP A 760 -30.21 33.18 21.53
CA TRP A 760 -30.51 33.64 20.18
C TRP A 760 -31.92 33.28 19.73
N VAL A 761 -32.38 32.03 19.93
CA VAL A 761 -33.74 31.62 19.55
C VAL A 761 -34.80 32.40 20.32
N GLN A 762 -34.58 32.67 21.62
CA GLN A 762 -35.50 33.50 22.39
C GLN A 762 -35.62 34.91 21.77
N GLY A 763 -34.49 35.59 21.56
CA GLY A 763 -34.49 36.94 20.98
C GLY A 763 -35.09 36.97 19.56
N TYR A 764 -34.81 35.95 18.74
CA TYR A 764 -35.40 35.85 17.41
C TYR A 764 -36.93 35.79 17.46
N VAL A 765 -37.50 34.96 18.35
CA VAL A 765 -38.96 34.84 18.51
C VAL A 765 -39.57 36.17 18.97
N GLU A 766 -38.93 36.84 19.93
CA GLU A 766 -39.40 38.11 20.48
C GLU A 766 -39.38 39.23 19.42
N SER A 767 -38.40 39.26 18.52
CA SER A 767 -38.31 40.26 17.46
C SER A 767 -39.16 39.95 16.22
N ASN A 768 -39.39 38.68 15.88
CA ASN A 768 -40.00 38.30 14.60
C ASN A 768 -41.40 37.70 14.72
N GLY A 769 -41.83 37.30 15.93
CA GLY A 769 -43.15 36.70 16.13
C GLY A 769 -43.31 35.30 15.55
N GLU A 770 -42.22 34.60 15.24
CA GLU A 770 -42.23 33.22 14.74
C GLU A 770 -40.98 32.43 15.16
N LEU A 771 -41.03 31.10 15.06
CA LEU A 771 -39.83 30.27 15.23
C LEU A 771 -38.91 30.36 14.00
N PRO A 772 -37.58 30.37 14.18
CA PRO A 772 -36.66 30.25 13.06
C PRO A 772 -36.76 28.85 12.42
N SER A 773 -36.40 28.71 11.15
CA SER A 773 -36.40 27.40 10.47
C SER A 773 -35.33 26.43 11.01
N SER A 774 -34.21 26.98 11.48
CA SER A 774 -33.11 26.26 12.13
C SER A 774 -32.31 27.18 13.05
N VAL A 775 -31.50 26.62 13.93
CA VAL A 775 -30.54 27.36 14.75
C VAL A 775 -29.13 26.86 14.49
N VAL A 776 -28.20 27.78 14.28
CA VAL A 776 -26.79 27.46 14.10
C VAL A 776 -26.13 27.37 15.47
N ILE A 777 -25.44 26.27 15.71
CA ILE A 777 -24.76 25.99 16.98
C ILE A 777 -23.39 25.36 16.70
N ASN A 778 -22.41 25.73 17.52
CA ASN A 778 -21.10 25.09 17.51
C ASN A 778 -21.14 23.88 18.45
N GLY A 779 -20.62 22.75 17.97
CA GLY A 779 -20.46 21.53 18.74
C GLY A 779 -19.19 20.81 18.33
N THR A 780 -19.10 19.52 18.64
CA THR A 780 -17.98 18.67 18.23
C THR A 780 -18.46 17.41 17.52
N ASN A 781 -17.67 16.91 16.56
CA ASN A 781 -17.92 15.59 15.98
C ASN A 781 -17.44 14.47 16.93
N PHE A 782 -17.53 13.19 16.51
CA PHE A 782 -17.09 12.06 17.33
C PHE A 782 -15.61 12.11 17.73
N ASN A 783 -14.76 12.78 16.94
CA ASN A 783 -13.34 12.96 17.20
C ASN A 783 -13.02 14.19 18.08
N GLY A 784 -14.04 14.90 18.56
CA GLY A 784 -13.87 16.11 19.36
C GLY A 784 -13.50 17.36 18.54
N ALA A 785 -13.50 17.29 17.20
CA ALA A 785 -13.24 18.45 16.36
C ALA A 785 -14.46 19.37 16.32
N VAL A 786 -14.24 20.68 16.41
CA VAL A 786 -15.32 21.69 16.39
C VAL A 786 -16.02 21.69 15.04
N ILE A 787 -17.36 21.64 15.07
CA ILE A 787 -18.24 21.70 13.91
C ILE A 787 -19.32 22.76 14.14
N THR A 788 -19.70 23.48 13.09
CA THR A 788 -20.84 24.40 13.12
C THR A 788 -22.00 23.74 12.38
N THR A 789 -23.11 23.55 13.08
CA THR A 789 -24.24 22.77 12.55
C THR A 789 -25.54 23.54 12.67
N ALA A 790 -26.33 23.53 11.59
CA ALA A 790 -27.70 24.05 11.61
C ALA A 790 -28.66 22.95 12.12
N LEU A 791 -29.21 23.13 13.32
CA LEU A 791 -30.20 22.22 13.89
C LEU A 791 -31.60 22.62 13.45
N SER A 792 -32.37 21.68 12.93
CA SER A 792 -33.81 21.86 12.76
C SER A 792 -34.47 22.08 14.12
N MET A 793 -35.57 22.84 14.17
CA MET A 793 -36.28 23.12 15.43
C MET A 793 -36.72 21.88 16.23
N PRO A 794 -37.14 20.76 15.60
CA PRO A 794 -37.37 19.51 16.32
C PRO A 794 -36.11 18.98 17.00
N THR A 795 -34.99 18.98 16.29
CA THR A 795 -33.69 18.54 16.82
C THR A 795 -33.20 19.48 17.92
N PHE A 796 -33.45 20.78 17.79
CA PHE A 796 -33.14 21.76 18.82
C PHE A 796 -34.01 21.58 20.07
N LEU A 797 -35.32 21.31 19.94
CA LEU A 797 -36.18 20.96 21.07
C LEU A 797 -35.65 19.73 21.82
N ARG A 798 -35.14 18.73 21.09
CA ARG A 798 -34.48 17.57 21.70
C ARG A 798 -33.25 18.00 22.51
N LEU A 799 -32.40 18.86 21.96
CA LEU A 799 -31.20 19.36 22.64
C LEU A 799 -31.54 20.19 23.88
N LEU A 800 -32.44 21.17 23.76
CA LEU A 800 -32.93 22.02 24.84
C LEU A 800 -33.39 21.19 26.04
N THR A 801 -34.29 20.23 25.77
CA THR A 801 -34.82 19.38 26.85
C THR A 801 -33.74 18.49 27.47
N MET A 802 -32.75 17.99 26.71
CA MET A 802 -31.62 17.22 27.26
C MET A 802 -30.81 18.06 28.22
N VAL A 803 -30.35 19.22 27.76
CA VAL A 803 -29.49 20.10 28.53
C VAL A 803 -30.20 20.57 29.79
N THR A 804 -31.50 20.93 29.73
CA THR A 804 -32.27 21.24 30.94
C THR A 804 -32.29 20.09 31.96
N GLN A 805 -32.50 18.84 31.53
CA GLN A 805 -32.46 17.70 32.45
C GLN A 805 -31.06 17.42 33.01
N LYS A 806 -30.01 17.64 32.22
CA LYS A 806 -28.62 17.45 32.65
C LYS A 806 -28.23 18.50 33.69
N ILE A 807 -28.50 19.78 33.44
CA ILE A 807 -28.29 20.86 34.40
C ILE A 807 -29.04 20.58 35.71
N TYR A 808 -30.30 20.13 35.65
CA TYR A 808 -31.08 19.78 36.84
C TYR A 808 -30.44 18.68 37.70
N ARG A 809 -29.69 17.76 37.08
CA ARG A 809 -28.96 16.69 37.77
C ARG A 809 -27.52 17.06 38.10
N ASN A 810 -27.14 18.33 37.92
CA ASN A 810 -25.78 18.82 38.05
C ASN A 810 -24.77 18.10 37.11
N ASP A 811 -25.23 17.70 35.92
CA ASP A 811 -24.43 17.09 34.87
C ASP A 811 -24.16 18.14 33.78
N LEU A 812 -22.89 18.55 33.64
CA LEU A 812 -22.46 19.54 32.64
C LEU A 812 -21.67 18.90 31.49
N SER A 813 -21.68 17.56 31.37
CA SER A 813 -21.00 16.88 30.27
C SER A 813 -21.61 17.24 28.91
N VAL A 814 -20.86 17.06 27.82
CA VAL A 814 -21.36 17.29 26.46
C VAL A 814 -22.58 16.42 26.14
N THR A 815 -23.48 16.94 25.31
CA THR A 815 -24.72 16.29 24.91
C THR A 815 -24.61 15.78 23.49
N ILE A 816 -24.53 14.46 23.32
CA ILE A 816 -24.46 13.78 22.02
C ILE A 816 -25.86 13.74 21.39
N LEU A 817 -26.01 14.23 20.16
CA LEU A 817 -27.29 14.44 19.50
C LEU A 817 -27.38 13.77 18.11
N ALA A 818 -28.55 13.22 17.80
CA ALA A 818 -28.93 12.72 16.47
C ALA A 818 -30.12 13.52 15.91
N GLY A 819 -30.22 13.70 14.58
CA GLY A 819 -30.94 14.80 13.93
C GLY A 819 -32.16 14.45 13.08
N ASN A 820 -32.71 13.27 13.24
CA ASN A 820 -33.76 12.72 12.38
C ASN A 820 -35.18 12.90 12.93
N TYR A 821 -35.42 13.95 13.70
CA TYR A 821 -36.76 14.25 14.23
C TYR A 821 -37.58 15.06 13.22
N ARG A 822 -38.73 14.51 12.81
CA ARG A 822 -39.71 15.23 11.98
C ARG A 822 -40.36 16.38 12.75
N VAL A 823 -40.80 17.40 12.03
CA VAL A 823 -41.54 18.54 12.59
C VAL A 823 -42.94 18.13 13.10
N ALA A 824 -43.43 18.84 14.10
CA ALA A 824 -44.81 18.72 14.55
C ALA A 824 -45.77 19.07 13.39
N VAL A 825 -46.87 18.31 13.26
CA VAL A 825 -47.78 18.40 12.09
C VAL A 825 -49.07 19.14 12.37
N SER A 826 -49.44 19.31 13.64
CA SER A 826 -50.66 20.02 14.05
C SER A 826 -50.49 20.59 15.46
N PRO A 827 -49.57 21.55 15.66
CA PRO A 827 -49.31 22.15 16.95
C PRO A 827 -50.55 22.88 17.49
N LYS A 828 -50.71 22.87 18.82
CA LYS A 828 -51.80 23.55 19.53
C LYS A 828 -51.27 24.16 20.81
N ASP A 829 -51.62 25.40 21.11
CA ASP A 829 -51.28 26.07 22.35
C ASP A 829 -52.49 26.78 22.96
N ASN A 830 -52.68 26.65 24.27
CA ASN A 830 -53.68 27.41 25.03
C ASN A 830 -53.20 27.72 26.46
N GLN A 831 -51.89 27.93 26.62
CA GLN A 831 -51.33 28.23 27.94
C GLN A 831 -51.86 29.56 28.45
N LYS A 832 -52.32 29.61 29.71
CA LYS A 832 -52.67 30.86 30.39
C LYS A 832 -51.40 31.51 30.96
N VAL A 833 -51.46 32.83 31.14
CA VAL A 833 -50.40 33.58 31.86
C VAL A 833 -50.24 32.98 33.26
N GLY A 834 -49.01 32.59 33.60
CA GLY A 834 -48.67 32.06 34.92
C GLY A 834 -47.24 31.51 34.98
N TYR A 835 -46.93 30.75 36.02
CA TYR A 835 -45.59 30.21 36.26
C TYR A 835 -45.56 28.68 36.28
N LEU A 836 -44.56 28.09 35.62
CA LEU A 836 -44.19 26.68 35.79
C LEU A 836 -43.02 26.53 36.75
N SER A 837 -43.15 25.64 37.73
CA SER A 837 -42.07 25.31 38.66
C SER A 837 -40.97 24.48 37.98
N VAL A 838 -39.76 24.50 38.55
CA VAL A 838 -38.63 23.64 38.12
C VAL A 838 -38.97 22.16 38.04
N SER A 839 -39.71 21.64 39.02
CA SER A 839 -40.17 20.25 39.01
C SER A 839 -41.11 19.96 37.83
N SER A 840 -41.94 20.93 37.45
CA SER A 840 -42.92 20.80 36.37
C SER A 840 -42.26 20.79 35.00
N TYR A 841 -41.44 21.81 34.67
CA TYR A 841 -40.81 21.86 33.36
C TYR A 841 -39.73 20.78 33.18
N VAL A 842 -38.99 20.38 34.21
CA VAL A 842 -38.06 19.23 34.10
C VAL A 842 -38.80 17.91 33.81
N SER A 843 -39.95 17.70 34.45
CA SER A 843 -40.81 16.52 34.19
C SER A 843 -41.35 16.52 32.76
N ILE A 844 -41.79 17.68 32.25
CA ILE A 844 -42.22 17.86 30.86
C ILE A 844 -41.07 17.54 29.89
N ALA A 845 -39.87 18.06 30.14
CA ALA A 845 -38.68 17.82 29.33
C ALA A 845 -38.42 16.32 29.15
N GLY A 846 -38.45 15.56 30.24
CA GLY A 846 -38.26 14.10 30.18
C GLY A 846 -39.35 13.35 29.44
N ARG A 847 -40.59 13.84 29.44
CA ARG A 847 -41.69 13.24 28.66
C ARG A 847 -41.57 13.55 27.18
N VAL A 848 -41.22 14.79 26.83
CA VAL A 848 -40.95 15.20 25.44
C VAL A 848 -39.85 14.35 24.84
N GLN A 849 -38.72 14.17 25.54
CA GLN A 849 -37.62 13.33 25.06
C GLN A 849 -38.05 11.89 24.76
N ARG A 850 -38.74 11.23 25.70
CA ARG A 850 -39.21 9.85 25.49
C ARG A 850 -40.19 9.73 24.32
N TYR A 851 -41.00 10.77 24.09
CA TYR A 851 -41.89 10.80 22.93
C TYR A 851 -41.09 10.90 21.63
N MET A 852 -40.14 11.83 21.57
CA MET A 852 -39.30 12.05 20.38
C MET A 852 -38.45 10.82 20.06
N ASP A 853 -37.81 10.19 21.05
CA ASP A 853 -37.02 8.96 20.88
C ASP A 853 -37.86 7.78 20.37
N ARG A 854 -39.16 7.75 20.71
CA ARG A 854 -40.06 6.66 20.32
C ARG A 854 -40.64 6.83 18.92
N TYR A 855 -40.97 8.07 18.53
CA TYR A 855 -41.74 8.34 17.32
C TYR A 855 -40.97 9.08 16.22
N MET A 856 -39.75 9.54 16.51
CA MET A 856 -38.89 10.30 15.59
C MET A 856 -39.61 11.55 15.05
N VAL A 857 -40.43 12.20 15.88
CA VAL A 857 -41.20 13.40 15.56
C VAL A 857 -41.36 14.25 16.82
N ALA A 858 -41.30 15.58 16.67
CA ALA A 858 -41.61 16.50 17.75
C ALA A 858 -43.10 16.40 18.15
N PRO A 859 -43.43 16.56 19.45
CA PRO A 859 -44.83 16.56 19.86
C PRO A 859 -45.54 17.83 19.38
N ASN A 860 -46.80 17.70 18.97
CA ASN A 860 -47.65 18.85 18.67
C ASN A 860 -47.87 19.75 19.91
N TYR A 861 -47.90 19.14 21.10
CA TYR A 861 -48.01 19.81 22.40
C TYR A 861 -47.67 18.83 23.53
N SER A 862 -47.43 19.37 24.73
CA SER A 862 -47.43 18.65 26.00
C SER A 862 -48.74 18.92 26.76
N SER A 863 -49.37 17.88 27.31
CA SER A 863 -50.60 17.99 28.11
C SER A 863 -50.33 18.01 29.63
N TYR A 864 -49.10 18.33 30.02
CA TYR A 864 -48.62 18.19 31.40
C TYR A 864 -48.27 19.51 32.07
N SER A 865 -48.62 20.63 31.44
CA SER A 865 -48.59 21.95 32.07
C SER A 865 -49.78 22.13 33.02
N THR A 866 -49.59 22.87 34.10
CA THR A 866 -50.67 23.29 35.01
C THR A 866 -51.40 24.54 34.53
N LEU A 867 -50.89 25.22 33.49
CA LEU A 867 -51.40 26.52 33.01
C LEU A 867 -52.35 26.40 31.81
N GLY A 868 -52.48 25.22 31.20
CA GLY A 868 -53.36 24.97 30.07
C GLY A 868 -53.21 23.54 29.53
N SER A 869 -54.23 23.05 28.81
CA SER A 869 -54.28 21.65 28.31
C SER A 869 -53.31 21.35 27.19
N TYR A 870 -52.88 22.37 26.44
CA TYR A 870 -52.00 22.26 25.28
C TYR A 870 -50.84 23.22 25.43
N PHE A 871 -49.67 22.70 25.79
CA PHE A 871 -48.42 23.46 25.77
C PHE A 871 -47.72 23.17 24.44
N GLY A 872 -47.94 24.06 23.47
CA GLY A 872 -47.67 23.84 22.06
C GLY A 872 -46.20 23.69 21.70
N TYR A 873 -45.93 23.09 20.54
CA TYR A 873 -44.58 22.85 20.01
C TYR A 873 -43.70 24.12 20.00
N GLU A 874 -44.25 25.23 19.49
CA GLU A 874 -43.56 26.51 19.38
C GLU A 874 -43.24 27.08 20.76
N ASN A 875 -44.25 27.08 21.64
CA ASN A 875 -44.14 27.57 23.00
C ASN A 875 -43.20 26.70 23.86
N LEU A 876 -43.13 25.39 23.61
CA LEU A 876 -42.15 24.51 24.23
C LEU A 876 -40.73 24.96 23.88
N ILE A 877 -40.42 25.15 22.59
CA ILE A 877 -39.09 25.59 22.15
C ILE A 877 -38.74 26.95 22.76
N TYR A 878 -39.66 27.92 22.68
CA TYR A 878 -39.46 29.25 23.25
C TYR A 878 -39.26 29.20 24.77
N THR A 879 -40.13 28.49 25.49
CA THR A 879 -40.03 28.40 26.95
C THR A 879 -38.73 27.73 27.39
N TYR A 880 -38.30 26.63 26.76
CA TYR A 880 -37.01 26.02 27.11
C TYR A 880 -35.83 26.88 26.71
N SER A 881 -35.94 27.66 25.64
CA SER A 881 -34.92 28.65 25.28
C SER A 881 -34.80 29.73 26.36
N LYS A 882 -35.93 30.25 26.83
CA LYS A 882 -36.01 31.19 27.96
C LYS A 882 -35.49 30.62 29.29
N ILE A 883 -35.77 29.35 29.58
CA ILE A 883 -35.22 28.64 30.76
C ILE A 883 -33.69 28.63 30.71
N LEU A 884 -33.11 28.29 29.55
CA LEU A 884 -31.65 28.23 29.40
C LEU A 884 -31.01 29.62 29.35
N ASN A 885 -31.68 30.64 28.79
CA ASN A 885 -31.22 32.02 28.89
C ASN A 885 -31.22 32.52 30.35
N THR A 886 -32.26 32.18 31.13
CA THR A 886 -32.27 32.49 32.57
C THR A 886 -31.13 31.78 33.31
N TYR A 887 -30.86 30.51 32.97
CA TYR A 887 -29.68 29.82 33.48
C TYR A 887 -28.37 30.51 33.08
N ASN A 888 -28.29 31.14 31.89
CA ASN A 888 -27.09 31.84 31.45
C ASN A 888 -26.67 32.93 32.43
N THR A 889 -27.65 33.69 32.95
CA THR A 889 -27.42 34.83 33.84
C THR A 889 -27.28 34.40 35.29
N THR A 890 -28.08 33.46 35.77
CA THR A 890 -28.11 33.06 37.19
C THR A 890 -27.23 31.87 37.53
N LYS A 891 -26.76 31.13 36.51
CA LYS A 891 -26.10 29.82 36.60
C LYS A 891 -26.88 28.78 37.42
N THR A 892 -28.18 28.97 37.58
CA THR A 892 -29.12 28.04 38.23
C THR A 892 -30.40 27.95 37.42
N LEU A 893 -31.01 26.76 37.34
CA LEU A 893 -32.30 26.63 36.67
C LEU A 893 -33.35 27.45 37.45
N PRO A 894 -34.18 28.26 36.76
CA PRO A 894 -35.13 29.14 37.43
C PRO A 894 -36.13 28.33 38.26
N ALA A 895 -36.31 28.70 39.54
CA ALA A 895 -37.27 28.03 40.43
C ALA A 895 -38.69 28.04 39.84
N ASN A 896 -39.04 29.15 39.18
CA ASN A 896 -40.28 29.36 38.44
C ASN A 896 -39.97 30.05 37.10
N ILE A 897 -40.63 29.63 36.02
CA ILE A 897 -40.55 30.28 34.71
C ILE A 897 -41.93 30.77 34.27
N ALA A 898 -42.02 32.03 33.84
CA ALA A 898 -43.27 32.58 33.32
C ALA A 898 -43.58 32.03 31.93
N VAL A 899 -44.81 31.54 31.75
CA VAL A 899 -45.37 30.99 30.52
C VAL A 899 -46.72 31.66 30.23
N ARG A 900 -47.05 31.85 28.96
CA ARG A 900 -48.33 32.36 28.44
C ARG A 900 -48.62 31.70 27.09
N SER A 901 -49.71 32.04 26.42
CA SER A 901 -50.04 31.39 25.14
C SER A 901 -49.05 31.81 24.04
N TRP A 902 -48.86 30.97 23.02
CA TRP A 902 -48.03 31.32 21.87
C TRP A 902 -48.49 32.61 21.17
N VAL A 903 -49.80 32.84 21.08
CA VAL A 903 -50.39 34.03 20.46
C VAL A 903 -50.01 35.30 21.24
N ASP A 904 -50.03 35.26 22.57
CA ASP A 904 -49.66 36.42 23.41
C ASP A 904 -48.16 36.74 23.37
N ILE A 905 -47.32 35.77 23.00
CA ILE A 905 -45.87 35.96 22.89
C ILE A 905 -45.53 36.78 21.64
N ILE A 906 -46.28 36.60 20.55
CA ILE A 906 -45.96 37.16 19.22
C ILE A 906 -46.68 38.49 18.93
N SER A 907 -47.40 39.08 19.90
CA SER A 907 -48.28 40.24 19.71
C SER A 907 -47.74 41.61 20.23
N LEU A 908 -46.43 41.78 20.44
CA LEU A 908 -45.79 42.98 21.04
C LEU A 908 -44.91 43.77 20.07
N GLN A 909 -45.32 43.87 18.81
CA GLN A 909 -44.50 44.42 17.74
C GLN A 909 -44.62 45.94 17.65
N SER A 910 -43.52 46.66 17.43
CA SER A 910 -43.54 48.07 17.03
C SER A 910 -44.29 48.24 15.69
N PRO A 911 -44.76 49.45 15.33
CA PRO A 911 -45.49 49.68 14.09
C PRO A 911 -44.77 49.12 12.87
N SER A 912 -45.50 48.38 12.03
CA SER A 912 -44.94 47.81 10.79
C SER A 912 -44.63 48.85 9.70
N SER A 913 -45.13 50.08 9.87
CA SER A 913 -44.90 51.24 9.00
C SER A 913 -44.62 52.46 9.85
N THR A 914 -43.84 53.41 9.33
CA THR A 914 -43.49 54.64 10.06
C THR A 914 -44.73 55.44 10.46
N VAL A 915 -44.88 55.68 11.76
CA VAL A 915 -45.97 56.47 12.36
C VAL A 915 -45.42 57.83 12.77
N LYS A 916 -46.13 58.89 12.42
CA LYS A 916 -45.70 60.25 12.72
C LYS A 916 -46.27 60.71 14.06
N LEU A 917 -45.45 61.30 14.92
CA LEU A 917 -45.88 61.85 16.21
C LEU A 917 -45.36 63.26 16.43
N THR A 918 -46.08 64.01 17.26
CA THR A 918 -45.62 65.31 17.76
C THR A 918 -45.59 65.33 19.27
N PHE A 919 -44.52 65.89 19.84
CA PHE A 919 -44.40 66.13 21.26
C PHE A 919 -44.62 67.62 21.56
N ILE A 920 -45.73 67.94 22.23
CA ILE A 920 -46.00 69.26 22.81
C ILE A 920 -45.31 69.34 24.16
N HIS A 921 -44.22 70.10 24.23
CA HIS A 921 -43.47 70.23 25.46
C HIS A 921 -42.80 71.60 25.53
N HIS A 922 -42.30 71.94 26.71
CA HIS A 922 -41.21 72.90 26.80
C HIS A 922 -40.20 72.45 27.86
N SER A 923 -38.97 72.96 27.82
CA SER A 923 -37.92 72.67 28.83
C SER A 923 -37.51 71.18 28.86
N CYS A 924 -37.92 70.38 29.86
CA CYS A 924 -37.46 68.99 30.06
C CYS A 924 -37.69 68.06 28.84
N GLY A 925 -38.71 68.34 28.01
CA GLY A 925 -38.96 67.53 26.82
C GLY A 925 -37.84 67.63 25.78
N SER A 926 -37.20 68.81 25.65
CA SER A 926 -36.01 68.96 24.80
C SER A 926 -34.86 68.10 25.29
N ASN A 927 -34.59 68.08 26.60
CA ASN A 927 -33.52 67.25 27.18
C ASN A 927 -33.81 65.76 27.00
N TRP A 928 -35.08 65.36 27.06
CA TRP A 928 -35.46 63.96 26.86
C TRP A 928 -35.29 63.54 25.38
N LEU A 929 -35.64 64.41 24.44
CA LEU A 929 -35.48 64.15 23.00
C LEU A 929 -34.02 64.18 22.52
N ALA A 930 -33.19 65.05 23.08
CA ALA A 930 -31.85 65.35 22.57
C ALA A 930 -30.88 64.16 22.53
N ASP A 931 -30.09 64.10 21.46
CA ASP A 931 -29.03 63.12 21.26
C ASP A 931 -27.92 63.29 22.32
N GLY A 932 -27.54 62.21 22.99
CA GLY A 932 -26.55 62.20 24.07
C GLY A 932 -27.08 62.60 25.46
N ASN A 933 -28.35 63.03 25.54
CA ASN A 933 -29.06 63.21 26.81
C ASN A 933 -30.09 62.08 26.97
N GLY A 934 -31.39 62.34 26.78
CA GLY A 934 -32.41 61.30 26.91
C GLY A 934 -32.50 60.30 25.76
N ASN A 935 -31.98 60.63 24.57
CA ASN A 935 -32.01 59.79 23.37
C ASN A 935 -33.40 59.34 22.92
N LEU A 936 -34.49 59.98 23.39
CA LEU A 936 -35.84 59.54 23.06
C LEU A 936 -36.11 59.61 21.55
N GLY A 937 -35.65 60.68 20.87
CA GLY A 937 -35.84 60.81 19.42
C GLY A 937 -35.23 59.64 18.63
N ALA A 938 -34.01 59.24 18.97
CA ALA A 938 -33.32 58.12 18.34
C ALA A 938 -34.02 56.78 18.59
N VAL A 939 -34.47 56.53 19.82
CA VAL A 939 -35.16 55.27 20.18
C VAL A 939 -36.55 55.20 19.52
N LEU A 940 -37.28 56.31 19.45
CA LEU A 940 -38.54 56.39 18.70
C LEU A 940 -38.32 56.04 17.23
N ASN A 941 -37.30 56.62 16.59
CA ASN A 941 -36.99 56.30 15.21
C ASN A 941 -36.62 54.82 14.99
N ALA A 942 -35.86 54.23 15.91
CA ALA A 942 -35.51 52.81 15.85
C ALA A 942 -36.74 51.87 15.89
N ASN A 943 -37.87 52.36 16.41
CA ASN A 943 -39.13 51.62 16.52
C ASN A 943 -40.22 52.17 15.58
N ASN A 944 -39.84 52.76 14.45
CA ASN A 944 -40.73 53.28 13.40
C ASN A 944 -41.62 54.47 13.81
N TYR A 945 -41.18 55.27 14.78
CA TYR A 945 -41.86 56.51 15.14
C TYR A 945 -41.06 57.73 14.63
N TYR A 946 -41.62 58.47 13.66
CA TYR A 946 -41.05 59.71 13.17
C TYR A 946 -41.48 60.86 14.08
N VAL A 947 -40.51 61.58 14.63
CA VAL A 947 -40.75 62.54 15.70
C VAL A 947 -40.75 63.96 15.17
N THR A 948 -41.74 64.74 15.58
CA THR A 948 -41.77 66.19 15.48
C THR A 948 -42.04 66.77 16.87
N ASP A 949 -41.78 68.05 17.10
CA ASP A 949 -42.06 68.66 18.39
C ASP A 949 -42.40 70.15 18.28
N THR A 950 -43.02 70.66 19.33
CA THR A 950 -43.28 72.09 19.55
C THR A 950 -42.62 72.47 20.88
N ASN A 951 -41.94 73.61 20.93
CA ASN A 951 -41.17 74.07 22.10
C ASN A 951 -41.18 75.62 22.18
N TYR A 952 -40.37 76.23 23.05
CA TYR A 952 -40.22 77.68 23.22
C TYR A 952 -40.28 78.46 21.90
N GLY A 953 -41.16 79.47 21.84
CA GLY A 953 -41.33 80.29 20.65
C GLY A 953 -42.10 79.64 19.51
N TRP A 954 -42.72 78.47 19.70
CA TRP A 954 -43.54 77.85 18.66
C TRP A 954 -44.90 78.53 18.53
N ASP A 955 -45.21 78.96 17.31
CA ASP A 955 -46.45 79.66 16.97
C ASP A 955 -47.41 78.73 16.22
N ALA A 956 -48.67 78.63 16.68
CA ALA A 956 -49.74 78.05 15.87
C ALA A 956 -50.29 79.09 14.89
N GLU A 957 -50.49 80.32 15.36
CA GLU A 957 -50.76 81.51 14.57
C GLU A 957 -49.65 82.55 14.78
N PRO A 958 -49.34 83.41 13.80
CA PRO A 958 -48.24 84.37 13.92
C PRO A 958 -48.31 85.18 15.22
N ASP A 959 -47.20 85.21 15.96
CA ASP A 959 -47.02 85.95 17.22
C ASP A 959 -47.89 85.47 18.40
N ASP A 960 -48.49 84.27 18.34
CA ASP A 960 -49.29 83.74 19.47
C ASP A 960 -48.45 83.10 20.58
N ASN A 961 -47.18 82.77 20.29
CA ASN A 961 -46.20 82.22 21.20
C ASN A 961 -46.74 81.03 22.00
N LEU A 962 -47.55 80.19 21.36
CA LEU A 962 -48.30 79.13 22.03
C LEU A 962 -47.37 78.14 22.75
N GLY A 963 -46.20 77.87 22.17
CA GLY A 963 -45.13 77.02 22.72
C GLY A 963 -44.59 77.44 24.09
N ASP A 964 -44.80 78.69 24.52
CA ASP A 964 -44.41 79.16 25.86
C ASP A 964 -45.50 78.92 26.92
N ASN A 965 -46.71 78.51 26.52
CA ASN A 965 -47.89 78.33 27.37
C ASN A 965 -48.25 76.83 27.49
N THR A 966 -47.35 76.01 28.03
CA THR A 966 -47.57 74.55 28.15
C THR A 966 -48.05 74.08 29.52
N ASN A 967 -48.29 74.98 30.48
CA ASN A 967 -48.75 74.59 31.82
C ASN A 967 -50.15 73.94 31.78
N THR A 968 -50.50 73.18 32.82
CA THR A 968 -51.81 72.50 32.91
C THR A 968 -52.97 73.49 32.74
N GLU A 969 -52.89 74.67 33.36
CA GLU A 969 -53.89 75.72 33.23
C GLU A 969 -54.01 76.31 31.82
N ASP A 970 -52.99 76.17 30.96
CA ASP A 970 -52.97 76.70 29.59
C ASP A 970 -53.51 75.72 28.55
N TRP A 971 -53.72 74.45 28.91
CA TRP A 971 -54.06 73.41 27.93
C TRP A 971 -55.37 73.65 27.18
N TYR A 972 -56.30 74.44 27.72
CA TYR A 972 -57.50 74.85 26.98
C TYR A 972 -57.18 75.71 25.74
N LEU A 973 -56.04 76.40 25.73
CA LEU A 973 -55.53 77.15 24.57
C LEU A 973 -55.07 76.20 23.46
N TRP A 974 -54.55 75.03 23.81
CA TRP A 974 -54.07 74.03 22.86
C TRP A 974 -55.18 73.15 22.31
N PHE A 975 -55.94 72.50 23.19
CA PHE A 975 -56.88 71.43 22.83
C PHE A 975 -58.24 71.97 22.40
N ASN A 976 -58.28 72.56 21.21
CA ASN A 976 -59.48 73.01 20.54
C ASN A 976 -59.35 72.86 19.02
N ASP A 977 -60.47 73.02 18.31
CA ASP A 977 -60.56 72.81 16.86
C ASP A 977 -59.81 73.88 16.03
N VAL A 978 -59.27 74.92 16.67
CA VAL A 978 -58.51 75.99 15.98
C VAL A 978 -57.01 75.72 16.05
N LYS A 979 -56.47 75.39 17.22
CA LYS A 979 -55.02 75.27 17.43
C LYS A 979 -54.46 73.87 17.11
N MET A 980 -55.18 72.80 17.43
CA MET A 980 -54.70 71.44 17.19
C MET A 980 -54.45 71.07 15.71
N PRO A 981 -55.18 71.59 14.70
CA PRO A 981 -54.81 71.38 13.29
C PRO A 981 -53.37 71.78 12.96
N TYR A 982 -52.83 72.83 13.58
CA TYR A 982 -51.43 73.23 13.40
C TYR A 982 -50.47 72.18 13.98
N VAL A 983 -50.79 71.66 15.17
CA VAL A 983 -50.05 70.57 15.83
C VAL A 983 -50.09 69.29 14.98
N TYR A 984 -51.25 68.93 14.42
CA TYR A 984 -51.39 67.79 13.51
C TYR A 984 -50.52 67.96 12.26
N SER A 985 -50.44 69.17 11.71
CA SER A 985 -49.61 69.46 10.52
C SER A 985 -48.13 69.70 10.81
N ASN A 986 -47.71 69.72 12.08
CA ASN A 986 -46.35 70.09 12.48
C ASN A 986 -45.29 69.18 11.84
N ASN A 987 -44.16 69.79 11.47
CA ASN A 987 -42.97 69.15 10.91
C ASN A 987 -41.67 69.68 11.53
N ALA A 988 -41.75 70.50 12.58
CA ALA A 988 -40.57 71.01 13.25
C ALA A 988 -39.87 69.93 14.07
N GLU A 989 -38.54 69.97 14.07
CA GLU A 989 -37.66 69.21 14.97
C GLU A 989 -36.68 70.20 15.61
N THR A 990 -36.53 70.17 16.94
CA THR A 990 -35.78 71.24 17.65
C THR A 990 -34.35 70.84 18.05
N VAL A 991 -34.13 69.67 18.65
CA VAL A 991 -32.89 69.34 19.39
C VAL A 991 -32.33 67.93 19.16
N TYR A 992 -32.89 67.16 18.24
CA TYR A 992 -32.53 65.77 17.92
C TYR A 992 -32.50 65.56 16.41
N THR A 993 -31.93 64.44 15.96
CA THR A 993 -31.87 64.09 14.53
C THR A 993 -32.82 62.96 14.19
N ASN A 994 -33.80 63.18 13.30
CA ASN A 994 -34.56 62.05 12.75
C ASN A 994 -33.68 61.17 11.84
N THR A 995 -33.57 59.88 12.16
CA THR A 995 -32.80 58.87 11.40
C THR A 995 -33.65 58.08 10.41
N ILE A 996 -34.97 58.18 10.50
CA ILE A 996 -35.93 57.58 9.57
C ILE A 996 -36.60 58.66 8.70
N THR A 997 -37.09 58.26 7.53
CA THR A 997 -37.69 59.20 6.56
C THR A 997 -39.04 59.70 7.06
N ASN A 998 -39.31 61.01 6.92
CA ASN A 998 -40.62 61.59 7.21
C ASN A 998 -41.69 60.91 6.33
N PRO A 999 -42.69 60.22 6.91
CA PRO A 999 -43.71 59.52 6.14
C PRO A 999 -44.68 60.46 5.40
N GLY A 1000 -44.61 61.78 5.66
CA GLY A 1000 -45.60 62.76 5.23
C GLY A 1000 -46.89 62.66 6.06
N GLY A 1001 -47.88 63.50 5.74
CA GLY A 1001 -49.16 63.51 6.45
C GLY A 1001 -49.11 64.15 7.85
N GLU A 1002 -50.21 64.00 8.56
CA GLU A 1002 -50.41 64.54 9.91
C GLU A 1002 -49.76 63.67 10.98
N ASN A 1003 -49.43 64.28 12.11
CA ASN A 1003 -49.09 63.57 13.33
C ASN A 1003 -50.31 62.78 13.82
N GLU A 1004 -50.12 61.48 13.99
CA GLU A 1004 -51.13 60.52 14.46
C GLU A 1004 -51.10 60.37 15.99
N ILE A 1005 -49.91 60.51 16.59
CA ILE A 1005 -49.71 60.44 18.04
C ILE A 1005 -49.31 61.82 18.55
N ILE A 1006 -50.04 62.31 19.55
CA ILE A 1006 -49.83 63.59 20.21
C ILE A 1006 -49.38 63.31 21.62
N MET A 1007 -48.08 63.42 21.85
CA MET A 1007 -47.51 63.43 23.19
C MET A 1007 -47.61 64.85 23.73
N PHE A 1008 -47.99 65.01 24.99
CA PHE A 1008 -48.02 66.34 25.61
C PHE A 1008 -47.69 66.28 27.09
N LYS A 1009 -47.07 67.35 27.57
CA LYS A 1009 -46.72 67.50 28.98
C LYS A 1009 -46.83 68.95 29.45
N SER A 1010 -46.93 69.12 30.77
CA SER A 1010 -46.79 70.43 31.40
C SER A 1010 -45.33 70.90 31.46
N CYS A 1011 -45.10 72.21 31.43
CA CYS A 1011 -43.81 72.84 31.70
C CYS A 1011 -43.37 72.68 33.14
N TYR A 1012 -44.24 73.06 34.06
CA TYR A 1012 -43.90 73.05 35.46
C TYR A 1012 -43.90 71.59 35.91
N PRO A 1013 -42.91 71.19 36.70
CA PRO A 1013 -43.02 69.95 37.42
C PRO A 1013 -44.31 70.06 38.25
N LEU A 1014 -45.12 69.00 38.31
CA LEU A 1014 -46.29 68.92 39.21
C LEU A 1014 -45.81 68.85 40.68
N SER A 1015 -44.73 69.55 41.02
CA SER A 1015 -44.01 69.49 42.29
C SER A 1015 -44.82 70.08 43.42
N GLU A 1016 -45.77 70.96 43.12
CA GLU A 1016 -46.68 71.46 44.13
C GLU A 1016 -48.09 71.38 43.60
N VAL A 1017 -48.67 70.17 43.66
CA VAL A 1017 -50.13 70.08 43.80
C VAL A 1017 -50.47 70.98 44.98
N GLY A 1018 -51.42 71.90 44.76
CA GLY A 1018 -51.86 72.88 45.76
C GLY A 1018 -52.48 72.21 46.99
N SER A 1019 -53.47 72.85 47.63
CA SER A 1019 -54.06 72.28 48.85
C SER A 1019 -54.84 70.96 48.64
N SER A 1020 -55.17 70.58 47.40
CA SER A 1020 -55.85 69.34 47.01
C SER A 1020 -55.61 69.01 45.54
N ILE A 1021 -55.69 67.73 45.16
CA ILE A 1021 -55.66 67.29 43.75
C ILE A 1021 -56.94 67.68 42.97
N ASP A 1022 -58.02 68.08 43.64
CA ASP A 1022 -59.32 68.32 42.99
C ASP A 1022 -59.32 69.53 42.05
N ASP A 1023 -58.51 70.55 42.33
CA ASP A 1023 -58.37 71.73 41.47
C ASP A 1023 -57.75 71.35 40.10
N GLU A 1024 -56.82 70.39 40.09
CA GLU A 1024 -56.21 69.85 38.88
C GLU A 1024 -57.15 68.89 38.14
N LYS A 1025 -57.92 68.05 38.86
CA LYS A 1025 -58.87 67.10 38.23
C LYS A 1025 -59.85 67.78 37.27
N ALA A 1026 -60.27 69.01 37.56
CA ALA A 1026 -61.17 69.76 36.69
C ALA A 1026 -60.55 70.03 35.30
N ILE A 1027 -59.28 70.39 35.25
CA ILE A 1027 -58.53 70.67 34.02
C ILE A 1027 -58.41 69.38 33.18
N TYR A 1028 -57.94 68.30 33.80
CA TYR A 1028 -57.81 67.00 33.13
C TYR A 1028 -59.16 66.48 32.61
N ASN A 1029 -60.23 66.58 33.40
CA ASN A 1029 -61.56 66.13 32.97
C ASN A 1029 -62.11 66.91 31.77
N ASN A 1030 -61.78 68.20 31.64
CA ASN A 1030 -62.24 69.01 30.51
C ASN A 1030 -61.63 68.57 29.16
N LEU A 1031 -60.42 67.98 29.18
CA LEU A 1031 -59.76 67.50 27.95
C LEU A 1031 -60.44 66.27 27.33
N LYS A 1032 -61.10 65.43 28.14
CA LYS A 1032 -61.75 64.19 27.68
C LYS A 1032 -62.71 64.42 26.52
N THR A 1033 -63.44 65.54 26.55
CA THR A 1033 -64.40 65.89 25.49
C THR A 1033 -63.71 66.08 24.15
N TYR A 1034 -62.55 66.74 24.14
CA TYR A 1034 -61.76 66.94 22.92
C TYR A 1034 -61.17 65.63 22.41
N PHE A 1035 -60.59 64.81 23.30
CA PHE A 1035 -59.99 63.52 22.93
C PHE A 1035 -61.02 62.52 22.40
N ALA A 1036 -62.23 62.48 22.99
CA ALA A 1036 -63.32 61.63 22.53
C ALA A 1036 -63.80 62.02 21.12
N ALA A 1037 -63.69 63.29 20.74
CA ALA A 1037 -64.05 63.78 19.42
C ALA A 1037 -63.02 63.44 18.34
N HIS A 1038 -61.80 63.02 18.71
CA HIS A 1038 -60.68 62.74 17.82
C HIS A 1038 -60.13 61.31 18.00
N PRO A 1039 -60.95 60.25 17.79
CA PRO A 1039 -60.51 58.86 17.95
C PRO A 1039 -59.45 58.43 16.92
N ASP A 1040 -59.31 59.20 15.83
CA ASP A 1040 -58.28 59.05 14.80
C ASP A 1040 -56.90 59.56 15.23
N LYS A 1041 -56.80 60.20 16.39
CA LYS A 1041 -55.55 60.63 17.03
C LYS A 1041 -55.35 59.91 18.34
N MET A 1042 -54.11 59.53 18.64
CA MET A 1042 -53.71 59.00 19.92
C MET A 1042 -53.09 60.10 20.78
N PHE A 1043 -53.57 60.28 21.99
CA PHE A 1043 -53.08 61.26 22.95
C PHE A 1043 -52.34 60.55 24.06
N ILE A 1044 -51.11 60.98 24.33
CA ILE A 1044 -50.29 60.45 25.41
C ILE A 1044 -49.93 61.60 26.33
N LEU A 1045 -50.56 61.61 27.50
CA LEU A 1045 -50.18 62.50 28.58
C LEU A 1045 -48.88 61.97 29.19
N ILE A 1046 -47.84 62.79 29.20
CA ILE A 1046 -46.63 62.54 29.98
C ILE A 1046 -46.75 63.36 31.26
N THR A 1047 -46.78 62.71 32.43
CA THR A 1047 -46.71 63.46 33.70
C THR A 1047 -45.40 64.23 33.74
N PRO A 1048 -45.35 65.45 34.27
CA PRO A 1048 -44.09 66.18 34.32
C PRO A 1048 -43.16 65.55 35.37
N PRO A 1049 -41.83 65.57 35.17
CA PRO A 1049 -40.88 65.09 36.18
C PRO A 1049 -40.99 65.93 37.46
N GLY A 1050 -40.52 65.42 38.61
CA GLY A 1050 -40.41 66.21 39.84
C GLY A 1050 -39.20 67.16 39.82
N GLU A 1051 -39.20 68.17 40.70
CA GLU A 1051 -38.00 68.93 41.07
C GLU A 1051 -37.00 68.04 41.84
N GLU A 1052 -35.79 68.55 42.09
CA GLU A 1052 -34.80 67.85 42.94
C GLU A 1052 -35.40 67.47 44.31
N THR A 1053 -36.27 68.31 44.88
CA THR A 1053 -37.00 68.03 46.12
C THR A 1053 -38.44 68.54 46.05
N VAL A 1054 -39.41 67.67 46.34
CA VAL A 1054 -40.84 67.96 46.22
C VAL A 1054 -41.50 68.05 47.60
N SER A 1055 -41.99 69.23 47.99
CA SER A 1055 -42.50 69.50 49.34
C SER A 1055 -43.82 68.79 49.67
N SER A 1056 -44.68 68.58 48.66
CA SER A 1056 -45.97 67.88 48.75
C SER A 1056 -46.02 66.59 47.92
N TYR A 1057 -44.92 65.83 47.87
CA TYR A 1057 -44.77 64.64 47.03
C TYR A 1057 -45.88 63.57 47.21
N GLN A 1058 -46.52 63.50 48.38
CA GLN A 1058 -47.67 62.61 48.58
C GLN A 1058 -48.88 63.05 47.75
N LEU A 1059 -49.16 64.35 47.65
CA LEU A 1059 -50.26 64.86 46.82
C LEU A 1059 -49.93 64.74 45.33
N THR A 1060 -48.68 64.96 44.94
CA THR A 1060 -48.22 64.77 43.55
C THR A 1060 -48.30 63.30 43.13
N SER A 1061 -47.81 62.38 43.97
CA SER A 1061 -47.96 60.95 43.72
C SER A 1061 -49.44 60.52 43.77
N GLU A 1062 -50.28 61.11 44.63
CA GLU A 1062 -51.73 60.85 44.63
C GLU A 1062 -52.39 61.27 43.31
N LEU A 1063 -52.04 62.44 42.76
CA LEU A 1063 -52.52 62.88 41.45
C LEU A 1063 -52.04 61.95 40.33
N CYS A 1064 -50.75 61.59 40.32
CA CYS A 1064 -50.19 60.71 39.29
C CYS A 1064 -50.79 59.30 39.36
N ASN A 1065 -50.95 58.74 40.56
CA ASN A 1065 -51.69 57.49 40.79
C ASN A 1065 -53.13 57.60 40.25
N TRP A 1066 -53.83 58.70 40.52
CA TRP A 1066 -55.17 58.92 39.97
C TRP A 1066 -55.16 59.04 38.44
N LEU A 1067 -54.13 59.63 37.82
CA LEU A 1067 -54.06 59.74 36.36
C LEU A 1067 -53.88 58.37 35.68
N VAL A 1068 -53.13 57.44 36.28
CA VAL A 1068 -52.83 56.13 35.69
C VAL A 1068 -53.76 55.00 36.13
N ASP A 1069 -54.53 55.17 37.21
CA ASP A 1069 -55.47 54.16 37.71
C ASP A 1069 -56.57 53.88 36.67
N ALA A 1070 -56.49 52.73 36.01
CA ALA A 1070 -57.42 52.33 34.97
C ALA A 1070 -58.83 51.99 35.50
N GLU A 1071 -58.98 51.67 36.79
CA GLU A 1071 -60.25 51.25 37.38
C GLU A 1071 -61.00 52.42 38.04
N ASN A 1072 -60.30 53.32 38.72
CA ASN A 1072 -60.91 54.40 39.53
C ASN A 1072 -60.33 55.79 39.25
N GLY A 1073 -59.39 55.89 38.31
CA GLY A 1073 -58.63 57.09 38.01
C GLY A 1073 -59.27 58.00 36.96
N TRP A 1074 -58.46 58.87 36.38
CA TRP A 1074 -58.88 59.87 35.41
C TRP A 1074 -59.62 59.25 34.23
N LEU A 1075 -59.14 58.16 33.66
CA LEU A 1075 -59.73 57.56 32.45
C LEU A 1075 -60.73 56.43 32.75
N SER A 1076 -61.08 56.18 34.02
CA SER A 1076 -61.97 55.07 34.42
C SER A 1076 -63.36 55.10 33.76
N ASP A 1077 -63.87 56.30 33.42
CA ASP A 1077 -65.14 56.50 32.71
C ASP A 1077 -64.96 56.86 31.22
N TYR A 1078 -63.73 56.87 30.71
CA TYR A 1078 -63.41 57.19 29.32
C TYR A 1078 -63.47 55.93 28.45
N THR A 1079 -64.37 55.90 27.46
CA THR A 1079 -64.59 54.70 26.62
C THR A 1079 -63.68 54.61 25.40
N GLY A 1080 -62.93 55.67 25.07
CA GLY A 1080 -62.02 55.68 23.93
C GLY A 1080 -60.73 54.92 24.24
N LYS A 1081 -60.16 54.24 23.23
CA LYS A 1081 -58.84 53.57 23.34
C LYS A 1081 -57.67 54.46 22.91
N ASN A 1082 -57.89 55.76 22.80
CA ASN A 1082 -56.95 56.69 22.17
C ASN A 1082 -56.26 57.64 23.16
N VAL A 1083 -56.41 57.43 24.47
CA VAL A 1083 -55.78 58.27 25.50
C VAL A 1083 -55.01 57.39 26.48
N TYR A 1084 -53.75 57.72 26.71
CA TYR A 1084 -52.86 56.99 27.62
C TYR A 1084 -52.08 57.96 28.49
N VAL A 1085 -51.66 57.49 29.67
CA VAL A 1085 -50.84 58.26 30.60
C VAL A 1085 -49.52 57.52 30.83
N PHE A 1086 -48.40 58.19 30.57
CA PHE A 1086 -47.09 57.73 30.98
C PHE A 1086 -46.62 58.57 32.17
N ASP A 1087 -46.32 57.88 33.27
CA ASP A 1087 -46.03 58.51 34.55
C ASP A 1087 -44.52 58.70 34.71
N LEU A 1088 -43.99 59.68 34.00
CA LEU A 1088 -42.58 60.06 34.06
C LEU A 1088 -42.17 60.49 35.47
N TYR A 1089 -43.08 61.10 36.25
CA TYR A 1089 -42.85 61.42 37.67
C TYR A 1089 -42.53 60.14 38.48
N CYS A 1090 -43.35 59.10 38.35
CA CYS A 1090 -43.08 57.81 38.98
C CYS A 1090 -41.74 57.23 38.52
N VAL A 1091 -41.48 57.19 37.21
CA VAL A 1091 -40.24 56.63 36.66
C VAL A 1091 -38.99 57.31 37.22
N LEU A 1092 -39.04 58.63 37.42
CA LEU A 1092 -37.91 59.41 37.92
C LEU A 1092 -37.89 59.59 39.44
N SER A 1093 -38.90 59.08 40.15
CA SER A 1093 -38.96 59.22 41.61
C SER A 1093 -37.84 58.48 42.34
N GLU A 1094 -37.48 57.27 41.90
CA GLU A 1094 -36.43 56.45 42.49
C GLU A 1094 -35.84 55.46 41.49
N VAL A 1095 -34.71 54.83 41.84
CA VAL A 1095 -34.05 53.82 40.97
C VAL A 1095 -34.97 52.63 40.65
N ASN A 1096 -35.71 52.13 41.64
CA ASN A 1096 -36.58 50.96 41.50
C ASN A 1096 -38.06 51.31 41.25
N SER A 1097 -38.38 52.59 41.05
CA SER A 1097 -39.71 52.98 40.58
C SER A 1097 -39.82 52.74 39.08
N HIS A 1098 -40.98 52.26 38.61
CA HIS A 1098 -41.21 51.89 37.22
C HIS A 1098 -42.61 52.29 36.76
N HIS A 1099 -42.71 52.80 35.53
CA HIS A 1099 -43.95 52.82 34.77
C HIS A 1099 -43.68 52.33 33.35
N ARG A 1100 -43.89 51.03 33.11
CA ARG A 1100 -43.48 50.38 31.85
C ARG A 1100 -44.37 49.21 31.47
N TRP A 1101 -44.28 48.77 30.22
CA TRP A 1101 -44.82 47.47 29.84
C TRP A 1101 -43.87 46.34 30.27
N ASN A 1102 -44.30 45.50 31.20
CA ASN A 1102 -43.50 44.39 31.69
C ASN A 1102 -44.36 43.13 31.86
N ASN A 1103 -43.90 42.01 31.30
CA ASN A 1103 -44.53 40.70 31.49
C ASN A 1103 -46.04 40.61 31.14
N GLY A 1104 -46.53 41.42 30.20
CA GLY A 1104 -47.91 41.33 29.71
C GLY A 1104 -48.91 42.26 30.41
N GLN A 1105 -48.43 43.22 31.20
CA GLN A 1105 -49.23 44.25 31.85
C GLN A 1105 -48.42 45.54 32.00
N ILE A 1106 -49.13 46.65 32.26
CA ILE A 1106 -48.50 47.89 32.66
C ILE A 1106 -48.12 47.77 34.13
N GLU A 1107 -46.81 47.82 34.39
CA GLU A 1107 -46.23 47.89 35.72
C GLU A 1107 -46.17 49.35 36.12
N HIS A 1108 -46.82 49.74 37.22
CA HIS A 1108 -46.72 51.06 37.85
C HIS A 1108 -46.38 50.86 39.33
N ILE A 1109 -45.15 51.22 39.71
CA ILE A 1109 -44.58 50.93 41.02
C ILE A 1109 -43.75 52.14 41.48
N TYR A 1110 -44.09 52.71 42.64
CA TYR A 1110 -43.17 53.55 43.40
C TYR A 1110 -42.29 52.68 44.30
N ALA A 1111 -40.99 52.96 44.34
CA ALA A 1111 -40.08 52.28 45.26
C ALA A 1111 -40.49 52.54 46.73
N SER A 1112 -40.31 51.54 47.58
CA SER A 1112 -40.76 51.60 48.99
C SER A 1112 -40.05 52.66 49.83
N ASP A 1113 -38.91 53.14 49.34
CA ASP A 1113 -38.04 54.15 49.94
C ASP A 1113 -38.26 55.57 49.38
N TYR A 1114 -39.21 55.76 48.46
CA TYR A 1114 -39.49 57.08 47.88
C TYR A 1114 -39.88 58.11 48.96
N ASP A 1115 -39.10 59.19 49.07
CA ASP A 1115 -39.20 60.21 50.13
C ASP A 1115 -39.48 61.64 49.62
N GLY A 1116 -39.70 61.79 48.30
CA GLY A 1116 -39.92 63.08 47.65
C GLY A 1116 -38.67 63.70 47.03
N VAL A 1117 -37.52 63.02 47.08
CA VAL A 1117 -36.27 63.43 46.42
C VAL A 1117 -36.00 62.52 45.22
N SER A 1118 -35.76 63.11 44.04
CA SER A 1118 -35.40 62.33 42.84
C SER A 1118 -33.88 62.18 42.74
N PRO A 1119 -33.34 60.96 42.54
CA PRO A 1119 -31.90 60.75 42.37
C PRO A 1119 -31.39 61.20 40.99
N TYR A 1120 -32.28 61.63 40.10
CA TYR A 1120 -31.97 61.93 38.70
C TYR A 1120 -31.81 63.43 38.41
N HIS A 1121 -31.21 64.20 39.32
CA HIS A 1121 -30.88 65.62 39.12
C HIS A 1121 -29.38 65.88 39.28
N ASN A 1122 -28.90 66.97 38.68
CA ASN A 1122 -27.50 67.42 38.78
C ASN A 1122 -27.37 68.84 39.38
N GLY A 1123 -28.36 69.28 40.16
CA GLY A 1123 -28.43 70.61 40.78
C GLY A 1123 -29.14 71.69 39.95
N ASP A 1124 -29.72 71.32 38.80
CA ASP A 1124 -30.86 72.02 38.23
C ASP A 1124 -32.10 71.12 38.34
N ASP A 1125 -33.29 71.71 38.29
CA ASP A 1125 -34.55 70.97 38.42
C ASP A 1125 -34.89 70.11 37.19
N HIS A 1126 -33.99 70.01 36.20
CA HIS A 1126 -34.17 69.11 35.06
C HIS A 1126 -33.64 67.71 35.37
N PRO A 1127 -34.31 66.66 34.84
CA PRO A 1127 -33.73 65.34 34.91
C PRO A 1127 -32.40 65.27 34.18
N ASN A 1128 -31.40 64.65 34.82
CA ASN A 1128 -30.11 64.36 34.22
C ASN A 1128 -30.22 63.26 33.14
N SER A 1129 -29.15 63.05 32.39
CA SER A 1129 -29.14 62.10 31.27
C SER A 1129 -29.42 60.65 31.67
N THR A 1130 -29.06 60.23 32.89
CA THR A 1130 -29.34 58.88 33.37
C THR A 1130 -30.84 58.68 33.60
N GLY A 1131 -31.51 59.66 34.21
CA GLY A 1131 -32.96 59.65 34.39
C GLY A 1131 -33.69 59.67 33.05
N ASN A 1132 -33.32 60.59 32.16
CA ASN A 1132 -33.94 60.68 30.84
C ASN A 1132 -33.78 59.39 30.03
N GLN A 1133 -32.62 58.70 30.09
CA GLN A 1133 -32.42 57.43 29.39
C GLN A 1133 -33.23 56.29 30.00
N LYS A 1134 -33.33 56.21 31.33
CA LYS A 1134 -34.22 55.27 32.01
C LYS A 1134 -35.67 55.45 31.55
N ALA A 1135 -36.14 56.70 31.50
CA ALA A 1135 -37.48 57.01 31.03
C ALA A 1135 -37.69 56.59 29.56
N THR A 1136 -36.69 56.77 28.70
CA THR A 1136 -36.74 56.32 27.30
C THR A 1136 -36.89 54.79 27.19
N GLU A 1137 -36.12 54.01 27.95
CA GLU A 1137 -36.17 52.55 27.94
C GLU A 1137 -37.55 52.02 28.38
N GLU A 1138 -38.15 52.66 29.39
CA GLU A 1138 -39.47 52.28 29.89
C GLU A 1138 -40.59 52.73 28.95
N PHE A 1139 -40.48 53.95 28.40
CA PHE A 1139 -41.49 54.55 27.55
C PHE A 1139 -41.69 53.79 26.23
N ILE A 1140 -40.62 53.30 25.60
CA ILE A 1140 -40.76 52.71 24.26
C ILE A 1140 -41.61 51.44 24.27
N THR A 1141 -41.44 50.59 25.28
CA THR A 1141 -42.24 49.37 25.44
C THR A 1141 -43.69 49.68 25.80
N PHE A 1142 -43.91 50.72 26.61
CA PHE A 1142 -45.23 51.25 26.91
C PHE A 1142 -45.92 51.78 25.65
N LEU A 1143 -45.20 52.55 24.84
CA LEU A 1143 -45.71 53.17 23.62
C LEU A 1143 -46.15 52.12 22.60
N ASP A 1144 -45.33 51.08 22.38
CA ASP A 1144 -45.69 50.00 21.46
C ASP A 1144 -46.93 49.23 21.93
N TYR A 1145 -47.06 48.98 23.22
CA TYR A 1145 -48.30 48.43 23.77
C TYR A 1145 -49.49 49.37 23.50
N ALA A 1146 -49.37 50.65 23.85
CA ALA A 1146 -50.44 51.62 23.74
C ALA A 1146 -50.87 51.84 22.27
N TYR A 1147 -49.92 51.90 21.35
CA TYR A 1147 -50.15 51.98 19.91
C TYR A 1147 -50.93 50.76 19.39
N ASN A 1148 -50.49 49.56 19.77
CA ASN A 1148 -51.17 48.32 19.35
C ASN A 1148 -52.59 48.22 19.92
N GLN A 1149 -52.82 48.66 21.17
CA GLN A 1149 -54.16 48.71 21.75
C GLN A 1149 -55.05 49.73 21.03
N TRP A 1150 -54.52 50.89 20.67
CA TRP A 1150 -55.25 51.90 19.92
C TRP A 1150 -55.62 51.46 18.50
N LYS A 1151 -54.70 50.79 17.78
CA LYS A 1151 -54.95 50.27 16.43
C LYS A 1151 -55.78 48.97 16.41
N SER A 1152 -56.03 48.35 17.58
CA SER A 1152 -56.90 47.16 17.75
C SER A 1152 -58.37 47.49 17.93
#